data_AF-Q1GXS8-F1
#
_entry.id   AF-Q1GXS8-F1
#
_cell.length_a   1.000
_cell.length_b   1.000
_cell.length_c   1.000
_cell.angle_alpha   90.00
_cell.angle_beta   90.00
_cell.angle_gamma   90.00
#
_symmetry.space_group_name_H-M   'P 1'
#
loop_
_entity.id
_entity.type
_entity.pdbx_description
1 polymer ?
#
loop_
_entity_poly.entity_id
_entity_poly.type
_entity_poly.pdbx_seq_one_letter_code
_entity_poly.pdbx_strand_id
1 'polypeptide(L)'
;MAKFVIPPEGIRGEALREAAASDFATIRGLVYEALKQKLNPDGRDRAYFSIEAIYPDRVVVVNGDFGARKYSYPYSLDDSNVITLGEPSEVVATHTPVKTTAAPMREAVAATSDPEGTGRYLIRVVEAGVSMNDVLYPDAVLREAVPKFNNARVFVKSDDEHLAGKGKDVRNLVGRLVEAVFVPAANGMPGQIQAVLEVLQPGGDIDVRLREAVKRGMTDIFGFSIDCLGGSTKTTINGKSVRQAKSITKVDSVDLIVEPGAGGRLIRMTEAVNSKEQAEMSLKQRMLTTVLAHKPGKFAGVALDDINEDELETAYREAVAAGAQQNSDTVTAAEMAAFREELRMMEARNNARATIEASTLPQAAKDKLTAQFATMERFVEADVAKAISDEREYLSRFVESGKVSMPFDIQVEDSHLKMADMLDAFFDPEHKEHRSVRSFRECYIMITGDRDVTGLLRNCDRSRLMAAAGESFREAVGSDTFGNVLGDAITRRMQALFTAGTNLQAWRRVATTVPVSDFRTQERTRIGGYGNLPIVAERGAYNALTTPGDGKATYAVAKRGGTEDVSLEAIKNDDVGVLRRIPVELNLAAANTLSEFVFDFFRTNPVIHDTLALYHVDHGNLFTGALSAAQFTAHRLAMLKQTRAGSGKRNAVSPAILMVPFELQEQAYDLFVRGQNNDKTFVQTLNPEVIPVDYWTDGNDWVTLADPARLPVLEIGFLDGNEEPELFIQDSPTGGSMFSNDVLKYKIRHIYGGNILVDGEKGTTKAVVA
;
A
#
# COMPACT_ATOMS: atom_id res chain seq x y z
N MET A 1 -15.53 -26.44 19.17
CA MET A 1 -16.55 -26.45 18.11
C MET A 1 -17.43 -25.22 18.26
N ALA A 2 -17.08 -24.11 17.60
CA ALA A 2 -17.83 -22.85 17.66
C ALA A 2 -18.79 -22.78 16.46
N LYS A 3 -20.07 -22.54 16.73
CA LYS A 3 -21.12 -22.39 15.71
C LYS A 3 -20.84 -21.16 14.84
N PHE A 4 -20.68 -21.38 13.54
CA PHE A 4 -20.61 -20.32 12.53
C PHE A 4 -22.00 -19.65 12.45
N VAL A 5 -22.09 -18.34 12.67
CA VAL A 5 -23.33 -17.57 12.55
C VAL A 5 -23.34 -16.88 11.18
N ILE A 6 -24.30 -17.26 10.34
CA ILE A 6 -24.55 -16.64 9.03
C ILE A 6 -25.33 -15.33 9.26
N PRO A 7 -24.95 -14.20 8.62
CA PRO A 7 -25.66 -12.93 8.77
C PRO A 7 -27.14 -13.03 8.33
N PRO A 8 -28.06 -12.31 9.00
CA PRO A 8 -29.50 -12.36 8.72
C PRO A 8 -29.90 -11.88 7.30
N GLU A 9 -28.98 -11.26 6.55
CA GLU A 9 -29.22 -10.75 5.19
C GLU A 9 -28.77 -11.68 4.04
N GLY A 10 -28.13 -12.82 4.31
CA GLY A 10 -27.67 -13.76 3.28
C GLY A 10 -26.46 -13.26 2.45
N ILE A 11 -25.58 -14.18 2.04
CA ILE A 11 -24.33 -13.86 1.34
C ILE A 11 -24.59 -13.86 -0.18
N ARG A 12 -24.22 -12.77 -0.88
CA ARG A 12 -24.26 -12.66 -2.35
C ARG A 12 -22.83 -12.66 -2.93
N GLY A 13 -22.51 -13.75 -3.64
CA GLY A 13 -21.49 -13.93 -4.70
C GLY A 13 -20.14 -13.23 -4.62
N GLU A 14 -19.09 -13.96 -4.24
CA GLU A 14 -17.92 -14.27 -5.10
C GLU A 14 -17.11 -15.44 -4.53
N ALA A 15 -16.43 -16.17 -5.41
CA ALA A 15 -16.09 -17.59 -5.29
C ALA A 15 -14.82 -17.89 -4.45
N LEU A 16 -14.92 -18.88 -3.56
CA LEU A 16 -13.80 -19.59 -2.95
C LEU A 16 -13.70 -21.00 -3.56
N ARG A 17 -12.51 -21.40 -3.99
CA ARG A 17 -12.18 -22.80 -4.31
C ARG A 17 -11.66 -23.52 -3.06
N GLU A 18 -12.18 -24.74 -2.91
CA GLU A 18 -11.69 -25.93 -2.21
C GLU A 18 -11.91 -26.07 -0.68
N ALA A 19 -13.17 -26.42 -0.38
CA ALA A 19 -13.63 -27.60 0.36
C ALA A 19 -12.87 -28.12 1.61
N ALA A 20 -13.57 -28.06 2.74
CA ALA A 20 -13.82 -29.24 3.58
C ALA A 20 -15.22 -29.14 4.25
N ALA A 21 -16.10 -30.11 3.92
CA ALA A 21 -17.37 -30.46 4.59
C ALA A 21 -18.30 -29.29 5.04
N SER A 22 -18.79 -28.46 4.11
CA SER A 22 -19.99 -27.60 4.28
C SER A 22 -20.19 -26.69 3.04
N ASP A 23 -20.16 -27.27 1.84
CA ASP A 23 -20.30 -26.50 0.61
C ASP A 23 -21.78 -26.09 0.38
N PHE A 24 -22.03 -24.77 0.37
CA PHE A 24 -23.34 -24.18 0.13
C PHE A 24 -23.94 -24.58 -1.22
N ALA A 25 -23.09 -24.87 -2.23
CA ALA A 25 -23.54 -25.37 -3.52
C ALA A 25 -24.20 -26.77 -3.39
N THR A 26 -23.66 -27.63 -2.52
CA THR A 26 -24.21 -28.96 -2.24
C THR A 26 -25.54 -28.85 -1.48
N ILE A 27 -25.61 -27.99 -0.45
CA ILE A 27 -26.86 -27.74 0.29
C ILE A 27 -27.93 -27.19 -0.65
N ARG A 28 -27.58 -26.22 -1.51
CA ARG A 28 -28.50 -25.67 -2.53
C ARG A 28 -29.01 -26.76 -3.47
N GLY A 29 -28.15 -27.67 -3.90
CA GLY A 29 -28.53 -28.82 -4.74
C GLY A 29 -29.52 -29.75 -4.05
N LEU A 30 -29.25 -30.10 -2.79
CA LEU A 30 -30.14 -30.95 -1.97
C LEU A 30 -31.49 -30.29 -1.70
N VAL A 31 -31.50 -28.98 -1.40
CA VAL A 31 -32.74 -28.21 -1.18
C VAL A 31 -33.56 -28.15 -2.47
N TYR A 32 -32.89 -27.96 -3.61
CA TYR A 32 -33.55 -27.92 -4.92
C TYR A 32 -34.21 -29.26 -5.26
N GLU A 33 -33.53 -30.39 -5.04
CA GLU A 33 -34.11 -31.72 -5.27
C GLU A 33 -35.28 -32.02 -4.31
N ALA A 34 -35.17 -31.65 -3.03
CA ALA A 34 -36.27 -31.78 -2.07
C ALA A 34 -37.49 -30.93 -2.48
N LEU A 35 -37.28 -29.69 -2.95
CA LEU A 35 -38.35 -28.82 -3.44
C LEU A 35 -39.00 -29.37 -4.70
N LYS A 36 -38.20 -29.91 -5.62
CA LYS A 36 -38.68 -30.54 -6.85
C LYS A 36 -39.56 -31.76 -6.55
N GLN A 37 -39.18 -32.60 -5.60
CA GLN A 37 -39.99 -33.74 -5.16
C GLN A 37 -41.30 -33.29 -4.49
N LYS A 38 -41.25 -32.25 -3.66
CA LYS A 38 -42.43 -31.74 -2.93
C LYS A 38 -43.42 -30.99 -3.83
N LEU A 39 -42.93 -30.21 -4.80
CA LEU A 39 -43.75 -29.37 -5.68
C LEU A 39 -44.23 -30.09 -6.94
N ASN A 40 -43.50 -31.11 -7.41
CA ASN A 40 -43.86 -31.89 -8.59
C ASN A 40 -43.89 -33.41 -8.28
N PRO A 41 -44.76 -33.88 -7.36
CA PRO A 41 -44.74 -35.28 -6.89
C PRO A 41 -45.06 -36.31 -7.99
N ASP A 42 -45.85 -35.96 -9.00
CA ASP A 42 -46.32 -36.89 -10.05
C ASP A 42 -45.61 -36.74 -11.40
N GLY A 43 -44.62 -35.84 -11.52
CA GLY A 43 -43.80 -35.66 -12.73
C GLY A 43 -44.54 -35.24 -14.02
N ARG A 44 -45.85 -34.95 -13.96
CA ARG A 44 -46.70 -34.61 -15.12
C ARG A 44 -47.15 -33.16 -15.19
N ASP A 45 -47.20 -32.45 -14.06
CA ASP A 45 -47.41 -31.00 -14.02
C ASP A 45 -46.08 -30.32 -13.68
N ARG A 46 -45.59 -29.45 -14.57
CA ARG A 46 -44.35 -28.70 -14.35
C ARG A 46 -44.70 -27.38 -13.67
N ALA A 47 -44.91 -27.39 -12.36
CA ALA A 47 -44.88 -26.14 -11.61
C ALA A 47 -43.45 -25.60 -11.72
N TYR A 48 -43.27 -24.53 -12.49
CA TYR A 48 -42.00 -23.83 -12.56
C TYR A 48 -41.79 -23.15 -11.21
N PHE A 49 -40.62 -23.33 -10.60
CA PHE A 49 -40.28 -22.63 -9.37
C PHE A 49 -38.86 -22.08 -9.48
N SER A 50 -38.66 -20.90 -8.92
CA SER A 50 -37.34 -20.27 -8.82
C SER A 50 -37.03 -19.97 -7.36
N ILE A 51 -35.79 -20.27 -6.95
CA ILE A 51 -35.32 -19.97 -5.60
C ILE A 51 -34.83 -18.53 -5.58
N GLU A 52 -35.46 -17.67 -4.78
CA GLU A 52 -35.11 -16.26 -4.67
C GLU A 52 -34.07 -16.00 -3.57
N ALA A 53 -34.17 -16.73 -2.45
CA ALA A 53 -33.21 -16.67 -1.36
C ALA A 53 -33.16 -18.00 -0.58
N ILE A 54 -31.98 -18.38 -0.08
CA ILE A 54 -31.80 -19.52 0.81
C ILE A 54 -31.20 -19.01 2.12
N TYR A 55 -31.84 -19.36 3.22
CA TYR A 55 -31.38 -19.12 4.58
C TYR A 55 -30.96 -20.45 5.22
N PRO A 56 -30.30 -20.43 6.40
CA PRO A 56 -29.85 -21.66 7.07
C PRO A 56 -30.99 -22.59 7.51
N ASP A 57 -32.19 -22.02 7.73
CA ASP A 57 -33.36 -22.71 8.27
C ASP A 57 -34.56 -22.74 7.31
N ARG A 58 -34.51 -22.00 6.18
CA ARG A 58 -35.62 -21.85 5.24
C ARG A 58 -35.19 -21.46 3.83
N VAL A 59 -36.02 -21.72 2.84
CA VAL A 59 -35.82 -21.31 1.43
C VAL A 59 -37.03 -20.55 0.93
N VAL A 60 -36.80 -19.43 0.24
CA VAL A 60 -37.85 -18.60 -0.36
C VAL A 60 -37.94 -18.93 -1.85
N VAL A 61 -39.14 -19.33 -2.27
CA VAL A 61 -39.45 -19.82 -3.60
C VAL A 61 -40.55 -18.96 -4.23
N VAL A 62 -40.41 -18.68 -5.52
CA VAL A 62 -41.45 -18.06 -6.35
C VAL A 62 -42.00 -19.14 -7.29
N ASN A 63 -43.30 -19.44 -7.16
CA ASN A 63 -43.98 -20.34 -8.08
C ASN A 63 -44.39 -19.58 -9.34
N GLY A 64 -43.93 -20.08 -10.48
CA GLY A 64 -44.12 -19.57 -11.82
C GLY A 64 -45.46 -20.01 -12.38
N ASP A 65 -46.50 -19.26 -12.03
CA ASP A 65 -47.58 -18.85 -12.91
C ASP A 65 -48.13 -17.53 -12.36
N PHE A 66 -47.66 -16.41 -12.92
CA PHE A 66 -47.95 -15.01 -12.56
C PHE A 66 -47.38 -14.53 -11.20
N GLY A 67 -46.24 -13.87 -11.28
CA GLY A 67 -45.47 -13.35 -10.15
C GLY A 67 -46.25 -12.37 -9.26
N ALA A 68 -46.41 -12.76 -7.99
CA ALA A 68 -46.65 -11.85 -6.86
C ALA A 68 -46.42 -12.53 -5.49
N ARG A 69 -46.59 -13.85 -5.38
CA ARG A 69 -46.56 -14.56 -4.09
C ARG A 69 -45.25 -15.33 -3.90
N LYS A 70 -44.54 -15.02 -2.82
CA LYS A 70 -43.31 -15.72 -2.42
C LYS A 70 -43.64 -16.63 -1.26
N TYR A 71 -43.10 -17.85 -1.27
CA TYR A 71 -43.32 -18.82 -0.20
C TYR A 71 -42.00 -19.17 0.47
N SER A 72 -41.95 -19.10 1.79
CA SER A 72 -40.83 -19.54 2.63
C SER A 72 -41.09 -20.96 3.14
N TYR A 73 -40.26 -21.92 2.73
CA TYR A 73 -40.26 -23.30 3.19
C TYR A 73 -39.15 -23.51 4.23
N PRO A 74 -39.45 -23.80 5.50
CA PRO A 74 -38.44 -24.18 6.46
C PRO A 74 -37.83 -25.55 6.09
N TYR A 75 -36.53 -25.73 6.31
CA TYR A 75 -35.86 -27.01 6.06
C TYR A 75 -34.87 -27.36 7.17
N SER A 76 -34.70 -28.65 7.42
CA SER A 76 -33.66 -29.18 8.30
C SER A 76 -32.80 -30.20 7.56
N LEU A 77 -31.49 -30.14 7.77
CA LEU A 77 -30.49 -31.09 7.24
C LEU A 77 -30.06 -32.03 8.37
N ASP A 78 -30.15 -33.34 8.15
CA ASP A 78 -29.64 -34.34 9.09
C ASP A 78 -28.18 -34.72 8.82
N ASP A 79 -27.56 -35.47 9.75
CA ASP A 79 -26.16 -35.94 9.65
C ASP A 79 -25.92 -36.91 8.47
N SER A 80 -26.99 -37.32 7.77
CA SER A 80 -26.94 -38.16 6.56
C SER A 80 -27.14 -37.37 5.27
N ASN A 81 -27.08 -36.03 5.33
CA ASN A 81 -27.29 -35.10 4.21
C ASN A 81 -28.69 -35.19 3.57
N VAL A 82 -29.72 -35.60 4.32
CA VAL A 82 -31.11 -35.61 3.87
C VAL A 82 -31.81 -34.34 4.34
N ILE A 83 -32.56 -33.69 3.44
CA ILE A 83 -33.30 -32.46 3.72
C ILE A 83 -34.78 -32.76 3.90
N THR A 84 -35.32 -32.36 5.05
CA THR A 84 -36.76 -32.42 5.34
C THR A 84 -37.36 -31.01 5.23
N LEU A 85 -38.37 -30.85 4.36
CA LEU A 85 -39.08 -29.57 4.15
C LEU A 85 -40.35 -29.50 4.99
N GLY A 86 -40.46 -28.47 5.85
CA GLY A 86 -41.68 -28.15 6.59
C GLY A 86 -42.74 -27.43 5.75
N GLU A 87 -43.81 -26.98 6.41
CA GLU A 87 -44.96 -26.30 5.78
C GLU A 87 -44.60 -24.88 5.29
N PRO A 88 -45.05 -24.47 4.09
CA PRO A 88 -44.75 -23.15 3.54
C PRO A 88 -45.54 -22.01 4.21
N SER A 89 -44.93 -20.83 4.24
CA SER A 89 -45.57 -19.56 4.65
C SER A 89 -45.39 -18.48 3.58
N GLU A 90 -46.41 -17.66 3.32
CA GLU A 90 -46.34 -16.58 2.33
C GLU A 90 -45.54 -15.37 2.87
N VAL A 91 -44.61 -14.83 2.07
CA VAL A 91 -43.73 -13.72 2.45
C VAL A 91 -43.71 -12.61 1.39
N VAL A 92 -43.53 -11.36 1.81
CA VAL A 92 -43.47 -10.18 0.94
C VAL A 92 -42.10 -9.52 1.08
N ALA A 93 -41.47 -9.16 -0.04
CA ALA A 93 -40.18 -8.46 -0.01
C ALA A 93 -40.37 -6.96 0.30
N THR A 94 -39.72 -6.49 1.35
CA THR A 94 -39.70 -5.07 1.74
C THR A 94 -38.30 -4.52 1.45
N HIS A 95 -38.21 -3.45 0.65
CA HIS A 95 -36.93 -2.85 0.25
C HIS A 95 -36.52 -1.76 1.25
N THR A 96 -35.50 -2.03 2.07
CA THR A 96 -34.88 -1.02 2.95
C THR A 96 -33.61 -0.48 2.27
N PRO A 97 -33.52 0.81 1.93
CA PRO A 97 -32.33 1.37 1.32
C PRO A 97 -31.18 1.41 2.35
N VAL A 98 -30.18 0.56 2.17
CA VAL A 98 -28.93 0.59 2.95
C VAL A 98 -27.90 1.41 2.17
N LYS A 99 -27.46 2.53 2.74
CA LYS A 99 -26.30 3.29 2.24
C LYS A 99 -25.06 2.39 2.35
N THR A 100 -24.43 2.11 1.23
CA THR A 100 -23.22 1.31 1.15
C THR A 100 -22.06 2.11 1.76
N THR A 101 -21.71 1.81 3.01
CA THR A 101 -20.38 2.10 3.55
C THR A 101 -19.45 0.99 3.07
N ALA A 102 -18.37 1.37 2.40
CA ALA A 102 -17.31 0.45 1.97
C ALA A 102 -16.85 -0.41 3.17
N ALA A 103 -16.86 -1.72 2.98
CA ALA A 103 -16.26 -2.68 3.91
C ALA A 103 -14.85 -3.04 3.41
N PRO A 104 -13.91 -3.31 4.32
CA PRO A 104 -12.48 -3.40 4.04
C PRO A 104 -12.10 -4.72 3.38
N MET A 105 -11.25 -4.64 2.36
CA MET A 105 -10.58 -5.77 1.73
C MET A 105 -9.47 -6.24 2.68
N ARG A 106 -9.56 -7.49 3.17
CA ARG A 106 -8.51 -8.12 3.98
C ARG A 106 -7.38 -8.60 3.07
N GLU A 107 -6.17 -8.17 3.38
CA GLU A 107 -4.90 -8.69 2.87
C GLU A 107 -4.76 -10.20 3.14
N ALA A 108 -4.30 -10.92 2.11
CA ALA A 108 -3.68 -12.22 2.26
C ALA A 108 -2.15 -12.02 2.25
N VAL A 109 -1.55 -12.34 3.41
CA VAL A 109 -0.18 -12.76 3.74
C VAL A 109 0.90 -12.63 2.64
N ALA A 110 1.96 -11.92 3.05
CA ALA A 110 3.25 -11.76 2.39
C ALA A 110 3.81 -13.00 1.67
N ALA A 111 4.26 -12.78 0.43
CA ALA A 111 5.32 -13.54 -0.20
C ALA A 111 6.31 -12.53 -0.80
N THR A 112 7.51 -12.50 -0.20
CA THR A 112 8.82 -12.17 -0.80
C THR A 112 8.86 -11.17 -1.96
N SER A 113 9.53 -10.05 -1.70
CA SER A 113 10.01 -9.08 -2.69
C SER A 113 10.60 -9.75 -3.94
N ASP A 114 9.87 -9.66 -5.05
CA ASP A 114 10.39 -9.78 -6.42
C ASP A 114 10.15 -8.42 -7.11
N PRO A 115 11.12 -7.92 -7.91
CA PRO A 115 11.14 -6.55 -8.42
C PRO A 115 9.95 -6.24 -9.34
N GLU A 116 9.51 -4.98 -9.30
CA GLU A 116 8.38 -4.42 -10.07
C GLU A 116 8.38 -4.87 -11.53
N GLY A 117 7.43 -5.74 -11.88
CA GLY A 117 7.10 -6.04 -13.26
C GLY A 117 6.46 -4.83 -13.93
N THR A 118 7.01 -4.41 -15.07
CA THR A 118 6.63 -3.19 -15.81
C THR A 118 5.20 -3.16 -16.38
N GLY A 119 4.38 -4.20 -16.14
CA GLY A 119 3.02 -4.30 -16.70
C GLY A 119 2.98 -4.37 -18.24
N ARG A 120 4.10 -4.71 -18.89
CA ARG A 120 4.25 -4.77 -20.36
C ARG A 120 4.39 -6.21 -20.84
N TYR A 121 3.55 -6.62 -21.78
CA TYR A 121 3.55 -7.99 -22.32
C TYR A 121 3.61 -7.98 -23.84
N LEU A 122 4.49 -8.78 -24.44
CA LEU A 122 4.50 -9.00 -25.87
C LEU A 122 3.41 -10.01 -26.21
N ILE A 123 2.48 -9.63 -27.09
CA ILE A 123 1.36 -10.45 -27.53
C ILE A 123 1.38 -10.62 -29.04
N ARG A 124 0.90 -11.77 -29.51
CA ARG A 124 0.46 -11.97 -30.89
C ARG A 124 -0.99 -11.49 -30.98
N VAL A 125 -1.23 -10.50 -31.84
CA VAL A 125 -2.59 -9.93 -32.03
C VAL A 125 -3.37 -10.74 -33.05
N VAL A 126 -2.74 -11.09 -34.17
CA VAL A 126 -3.37 -11.85 -35.26
C VAL A 126 -2.32 -12.60 -36.09
N GLU A 127 -2.71 -13.78 -36.57
CA GLU A 127 -1.93 -14.64 -37.46
C GLU A 127 -2.48 -14.58 -38.89
N ALA A 128 -1.58 -14.56 -39.88
CA ALA A 128 -1.93 -14.60 -41.28
C ALA A 128 -2.42 -16.00 -41.66
N GLY A 129 -3.54 -16.07 -42.36
CA GLY A 129 -4.18 -17.35 -42.69
C GLY A 129 -5.69 -17.32 -42.50
N VAL A 130 -6.29 -18.50 -42.56
CA VAL A 130 -7.74 -18.67 -42.37
C VAL A 130 -8.03 -18.75 -40.88
N SER A 131 -8.75 -17.77 -40.37
CA SER A 131 -9.28 -17.75 -39.00
C SER A 131 -10.41 -18.77 -38.81
N MET A 132 -10.73 -19.10 -37.56
CA MET A 132 -11.85 -19.98 -37.20
C MET A 132 -13.22 -19.47 -37.69
N ASN A 133 -13.33 -18.17 -37.98
CA ASN A 133 -14.54 -17.52 -38.49
C ASN A 133 -14.65 -17.51 -40.03
N ASP A 134 -13.89 -18.38 -40.70
CA ASP A 134 -13.77 -18.49 -42.16
C ASP A 134 -13.34 -17.17 -42.84
N VAL A 135 -12.57 -16.32 -42.13
CA VAL A 135 -11.98 -15.09 -42.67
C VAL A 135 -10.50 -15.34 -42.98
N LEU A 136 -10.09 -15.12 -44.23
CA LEU A 136 -8.69 -15.17 -44.64
C LEU A 136 -8.04 -13.78 -44.46
N TYR A 137 -6.96 -13.72 -43.69
CA TYR A 137 -6.11 -12.53 -43.52
C TYR A 137 -4.81 -12.68 -44.33
N PRO A 138 -4.66 -11.98 -45.47
CA PRO A 138 -3.42 -11.98 -46.24
C PRO A 138 -2.32 -11.15 -45.58
N ASP A 139 -1.05 -11.59 -45.69
CA ASP A 139 0.14 -10.88 -45.19
C ASP A 139 0.19 -9.40 -45.62
N ALA A 140 -0.17 -9.11 -46.87
CA ALA A 140 -0.15 -7.74 -47.40
C ALA A 140 -1.11 -6.80 -46.65
N VAL A 141 -2.29 -7.31 -46.27
CA VAL A 141 -3.32 -6.54 -45.56
C VAL A 141 -2.93 -6.35 -44.09
N LEU A 142 -2.35 -7.37 -43.46
CA LEU A 142 -1.85 -7.27 -42.09
C LEU A 142 -0.67 -6.29 -41.98
N ARG A 143 0.23 -6.29 -42.97
CA ARG A 143 1.36 -5.35 -43.03
C ARG A 143 0.90 -3.89 -43.17
N GLU A 144 -0.14 -3.63 -43.95
CA GLU A 144 -0.72 -2.28 -44.08
C GLU A 144 -1.47 -1.85 -42.82
N ALA A 145 -2.07 -2.79 -42.09
CA ALA A 145 -2.88 -2.52 -40.91
C ALA A 145 -2.06 -2.25 -39.63
N VAL A 146 -0.75 -2.51 -39.61
CA VAL A 146 0.12 -2.38 -38.41
C VAL A 146 -0.08 -1.07 -37.64
N PRO A 147 -0.05 0.13 -38.28
CA PRO A 147 -0.18 1.38 -37.54
C PRO A 147 -1.54 1.54 -36.83
N LYS A 148 -2.57 0.82 -37.29
CA LYS A 148 -3.94 0.89 -36.75
C LYS A 148 -4.10 0.10 -35.45
N PHE A 149 -3.16 -0.77 -35.13
CA PHE A 149 -3.14 -1.51 -33.86
C PHE A 149 -2.45 -0.73 -32.73
N ASN A 150 -1.67 0.31 -33.05
CA ASN A 150 -1.11 1.19 -32.03
C ASN A 150 -2.22 2.04 -31.38
N ASN A 151 -2.26 2.07 -30.05
CA ASN A 151 -3.30 2.64 -29.20
C ASN A 151 -4.68 1.94 -29.28
N ALA A 152 -4.76 0.73 -29.84
CA ALA A 152 -5.98 -0.06 -29.75
C ALA A 152 -6.27 -0.42 -28.28
N ARG A 153 -7.54 -0.26 -27.87
CA ARG A 153 -7.99 -0.54 -26.50
C ARG A 153 -8.18 -2.03 -26.29
N VAL A 154 -7.79 -2.52 -25.10
CA VAL A 154 -7.90 -3.93 -24.73
C VAL A 154 -8.94 -4.11 -23.64
N PHE A 155 -9.95 -4.95 -23.88
CA PHE A 155 -11.04 -5.23 -22.91
C PHE A 155 -11.07 -6.71 -22.51
N VAL A 156 -11.51 -7.01 -21.29
CA VAL A 156 -11.94 -8.38 -20.91
C VAL A 156 -13.38 -8.58 -21.33
N LYS A 157 -13.64 -9.65 -22.10
CA LYS A 157 -15.01 -10.04 -22.47
C LYS A 157 -15.16 -11.55 -22.39
N SER A 158 -16.39 -12.00 -22.14
CA SER A 158 -16.74 -13.40 -22.42
C SER A 158 -16.88 -13.60 -23.93
N ASP A 159 -16.71 -14.84 -24.38
CA ASP A 159 -16.80 -15.20 -25.80
C ASP A 159 -18.16 -14.78 -26.40
N ASP A 160 -19.25 -14.94 -25.62
CA ASP A 160 -20.61 -14.53 -26.00
C ASP A 160 -20.76 -13.01 -26.19
N GLU A 161 -20.14 -12.21 -25.33
CA GLU A 161 -20.19 -10.73 -25.41
C GLU A 161 -19.34 -10.19 -26.57
N HIS A 162 -18.22 -10.84 -26.85
CA HIS A 162 -17.36 -10.53 -27.99
C HIS A 162 -18.08 -10.83 -29.32
N LEU A 163 -18.69 -12.02 -29.46
CA LEU A 163 -19.47 -12.40 -30.64
C LEU A 163 -20.69 -11.48 -30.87
N ALA A 164 -21.31 -10.97 -29.80
CA ALA A 164 -22.45 -10.06 -29.88
C ALA A 164 -22.07 -8.58 -30.10
N GLY A 165 -20.77 -8.24 -30.14
CA GLY A 165 -20.30 -6.85 -30.29
C GLY A 165 -20.64 -5.92 -29.12
N LYS A 166 -20.92 -6.47 -27.93
CA LYS A 166 -21.27 -5.74 -26.70
C LYS A 166 -20.05 -5.65 -25.75
N GLY A 167 -20.21 -5.06 -24.56
CA GLY A 167 -19.18 -5.10 -23.51
C GLY A 167 -18.08 -4.00 -23.56
N LYS A 168 -18.33 -2.84 -24.19
CA LYS A 168 -17.40 -1.68 -24.19
C LYS A 168 -17.55 -0.83 -22.91
N ASP A 169 -17.39 -1.44 -21.74
CA ASP A 169 -17.43 -0.76 -20.43
C ASP A 169 -16.00 -0.39 -19.97
N VAL A 170 -15.84 0.77 -19.33
CA VAL A 170 -14.57 1.25 -18.75
C VAL A 170 -14.07 0.29 -17.68
N ARG A 171 -14.96 -0.38 -16.95
CA ARG A 171 -14.59 -1.38 -15.92
C ARG A 171 -13.85 -2.59 -16.47
N ASN A 172 -14.09 -2.91 -17.75
CA ASN A 172 -13.49 -4.06 -18.40
C ASN A 172 -12.21 -3.70 -19.16
N LEU A 173 -11.75 -2.44 -19.10
CA LEU A 173 -10.57 -1.96 -19.80
C LEU A 173 -9.29 -2.46 -19.11
N VAL A 174 -8.52 -3.28 -19.82
CA VAL A 174 -7.24 -3.84 -19.35
C VAL A 174 -6.09 -2.89 -19.63
N GLY A 175 -6.10 -2.25 -20.80
CA GLY A 175 -4.96 -1.45 -21.24
C GLY A 175 -5.01 -1.08 -22.72
N ARG A 176 -3.84 -0.81 -23.28
CA ARG A 176 -3.66 -0.44 -24.69
C ARG A 176 -2.51 -1.20 -25.34
N LEU A 177 -2.55 -1.28 -26.67
CA LEU A 177 -1.44 -1.81 -27.46
C LEU A 177 -0.49 -0.70 -27.90
N VAL A 178 0.81 -0.96 -27.82
CA VAL A 178 1.90 -0.08 -28.28
C VAL A 178 2.92 -0.90 -29.08
N GLU A 179 3.74 -0.24 -29.89
CA GLU A 179 4.84 -0.88 -30.64
C GLU A 179 4.40 -2.07 -31.52
N ALA A 180 3.27 -1.93 -32.23
CA ALA A 180 2.82 -2.96 -33.17
C ALA A 180 3.82 -3.12 -34.33
N VAL A 181 4.23 -4.36 -34.61
CA VAL A 181 5.16 -4.74 -35.68
C VAL A 181 4.62 -5.97 -36.42
N PHE A 182 4.73 -5.96 -37.75
CA PHE A 182 4.47 -7.15 -38.56
C PHE A 182 5.73 -7.99 -38.69
N VAL A 183 5.64 -9.26 -38.28
CA VAL A 183 6.70 -10.25 -38.46
C VAL A 183 6.34 -11.11 -39.68
N PRO A 184 7.15 -11.08 -40.76
CA PRO A 184 6.88 -11.86 -41.96
C PRO A 184 7.01 -13.37 -41.70
N ALA A 185 6.35 -14.18 -42.53
CA ALA A 185 6.45 -15.63 -42.47
C ALA A 185 7.91 -16.09 -42.61
N ALA A 186 8.41 -16.85 -41.63
CA ALA A 186 9.76 -17.40 -41.59
C ALA A 186 9.75 -18.76 -40.88
N ASN A 187 10.65 -19.68 -41.26
CA ASN A 187 10.82 -21.01 -40.65
C ASN A 187 9.53 -21.86 -40.54
N GLY A 188 8.64 -21.79 -41.55
CA GLY A 188 7.39 -22.56 -41.57
C GLY A 188 6.26 -22.00 -40.69
N MET A 189 6.45 -20.86 -40.04
CA MET A 189 5.40 -20.12 -39.33
C MET A 189 4.77 -19.07 -40.24
N PRO A 190 3.44 -18.89 -40.23
CA PRO A 190 2.78 -17.83 -41.00
C PRO A 190 3.12 -16.44 -40.46
N GLY A 191 2.89 -15.41 -41.28
CA GLY A 191 3.10 -14.01 -40.88
C GLY A 191 2.19 -13.62 -39.71
N GLN A 192 2.62 -12.70 -38.86
CA GLN A 192 1.88 -12.34 -37.65
C GLN A 192 2.06 -10.87 -37.28
N ILE A 193 1.07 -10.28 -36.63
CA ILE A 193 1.21 -8.97 -35.97
C ILE A 193 1.52 -9.21 -34.50
N GLN A 194 2.63 -8.66 -34.03
CA GLN A 194 2.98 -8.61 -32.62
C GLN A 194 2.83 -7.18 -32.10
N ALA A 195 2.38 -7.01 -30.87
CA ALA A 195 2.31 -5.71 -30.20
C ALA A 195 2.59 -5.88 -28.71
N VAL A 196 3.01 -4.79 -28.06
CA VAL A 196 3.19 -4.75 -26.60
C VAL A 196 1.90 -4.28 -25.96
N LEU A 197 1.31 -5.12 -25.12
CA LEU A 197 0.20 -4.77 -24.22
C LEU A 197 0.75 -4.03 -23.00
N GLU A 198 0.35 -2.78 -22.85
CA GLU A 198 0.60 -1.96 -21.66
C GLU A 198 -0.66 -2.01 -20.80
N VAL A 199 -0.56 -2.65 -19.63
CA VAL A 199 -1.68 -2.83 -18.69
C VAL A 199 -1.86 -1.57 -17.85
N LEU A 200 -3.11 -1.11 -17.69
CA LEU A 200 -3.46 0.14 -17.01
C LEU A 200 -3.22 0.07 -15.49
N GLN A 201 -3.34 -1.12 -14.91
CA GLN A 201 -3.14 -1.38 -13.48
C GLN A 201 -2.06 -2.46 -13.27
N PRO A 202 -0.77 -2.07 -13.24
CA PRO A 202 0.31 -2.96 -12.83
C PRO A 202 0.02 -3.49 -11.41
N GLY A 203 0.08 -4.81 -11.22
CA GLY A 203 -0.28 -5.48 -9.96
C GLY A 203 -1.77 -5.77 -9.74
N GLY A 204 -2.66 -5.40 -10.66
CA GLY A 204 -4.07 -5.79 -10.61
C GLY A 204 -4.31 -7.27 -10.97
N ASP A 205 -5.52 -7.79 -10.74
CA ASP A 205 -5.85 -9.22 -10.91
C ASP A 205 -5.48 -9.79 -12.29
N ILE A 206 -5.69 -9.01 -13.36
CA ILE A 206 -5.39 -9.43 -14.74
C ILE A 206 -3.88 -9.44 -14.98
N ASP A 207 -3.16 -8.45 -14.47
CA ASP A 207 -1.70 -8.39 -14.56
C ASP A 207 -1.04 -9.56 -13.83
N VAL A 208 -1.52 -9.88 -12.62
CA VAL A 208 -1.04 -11.03 -11.83
C VAL A 208 -1.28 -12.35 -12.59
N ARG A 209 -2.47 -12.53 -13.20
CA ARG A 209 -2.78 -13.72 -13.98
C ARG A 209 -1.93 -13.85 -15.25
N LEU A 210 -1.72 -12.76 -15.98
CA LEU A 210 -0.86 -12.74 -17.17
C LEU A 210 0.60 -13.02 -16.78
N ARG A 211 1.10 -12.40 -15.70
CA ARG A 211 2.44 -12.62 -15.17
C ARG A 211 2.68 -14.06 -14.76
N GLU A 212 1.77 -14.64 -13.98
CA GLU A 212 1.87 -16.04 -13.54
C GLU A 212 1.76 -17.02 -14.72
N ALA A 213 0.93 -16.72 -15.72
CA ALA A 213 0.86 -17.54 -16.93
C ALA A 213 2.17 -17.53 -17.73
N VAL A 214 2.82 -16.37 -17.87
CA VAL A 214 4.15 -16.29 -18.48
C VAL A 214 5.19 -17.03 -17.64
N LYS A 215 5.23 -16.79 -16.32
CA LYS A 215 6.20 -17.40 -15.39
C LYS A 215 6.13 -18.93 -15.39
N ARG A 216 4.93 -19.48 -15.58
CA ARG A 216 4.69 -20.94 -15.61
C ARG A 216 4.69 -21.53 -17.02
N GLY A 217 4.98 -20.74 -18.06
CA GLY A 217 4.97 -21.20 -19.45
C GLY A 217 3.58 -21.58 -19.99
N MET A 218 2.52 -21.11 -19.34
CA MET A 218 1.12 -21.38 -19.68
C MET A 218 0.52 -20.27 -20.55
N THR A 219 1.25 -19.85 -21.59
CA THR A 219 0.88 -18.70 -22.43
C THR A 219 -0.33 -18.95 -23.33
N ASP A 220 -0.71 -20.21 -23.56
CA ASP A 220 -1.81 -20.60 -24.45
C ASP A 220 -3.20 -20.50 -23.78
N ILE A 221 -3.27 -20.19 -22.48
CA ILE A 221 -4.54 -20.02 -21.74
C ILE A 221 -5.23 -18.68 -22.06
N PHE A 222 -4.46 -17.69 -22.53
CA PHE A 222 -4.95 -16.36 -22.85
C PHE A 222 -4.96 -16.12 -24.35
N GLY A 223 -6.18 -15.98 -24.90
CA GLY A 223 -6.43 -15.61 -26.28
C GLY A 223 -6.65 -14.11 -26.46
N PHE A 224 -6.19 -13.58 -27.59
CA PHE A 224 -6.52 -12.22 -28.01
C PHE A 224 -7.33 -12.27 -29.31
N SER A 225 -8.47 -11.60 -29.32
CA SER A 225 -9.35 -11.51 -30.50
C SER A 225 -9.54 -10.07 -30.95
N ILE A 226 -9.58 -9.86 -32.26
CA ILE A 226 -9.68 -8.53 -32.86
C ILE A 226 -11.13 -8.20 -33.21
N ASP A 227 -11.58 -7.01 -32.80
CA ASP A 227 -12.81 -6.38 -33.32
C ASP A 227 -12.41 -5.26 -34.29
N CYS A 228 -12.63 -5.50 -35.59
CA CYS A 228 -12.21 -4.56 -36.62
C CYS A 228 -13.23 -4.45 -37.76
N LEU A 229 -13.30 -3.26 -38.35
CA LEU A 229 -14.10 -2.96 -39.52
C LEU A 229 -13.22 -2.99 -40.77
N GLY A 230 -13.72 -3.58 -41.85
CA GLY A 230 -12.97 -3.73 -43.08
C GLY A 230 -13.81 -4.24 -44.25
N GLY A 231 -13.28 -4.09 -45.47
CA GLY A 231 -13.88 -4.64 -46.68
C GLY A 231 -13.47 -6.10 -46.87
N SER A 232 -14.43 -7.00 -47.15
CA SER A 232 -14.15 -8.41 -47.46
C SER A 232 -14.68 -8.79 -48.84
N THR A 233 -14.02 -9.76 -49.49
CA THR A 233 -14.46 -10.36 -50.75
C THR A 233 -14.63 -11.86 -50.54
N LYS A 234 -15.68 -12.47 -51.11
CA LYS A 234 -15.87 -13.92 -51.04
C LYS A 234 -14.92 -14.60 -52.04
N THR A 235 -14.07 -15.49 -51.55
CA THR A 235 -13.12 -16.26 -52.35
C THR A 235 -13.20 -17.72 -51.92
N THR A 236 -13.15 -18.66 -52.86
CA THR A 236 -13.17 -20.10 -52.54
C THR A 236 -11.74 -20.63 -52.46
N ILE A 237 -11.36 -21.21 -51.32
CA ILE A 237 -10.05 -21.83 -51.11
C ILE A 237 -10.29 -23.25 -50.59
N ASN A 238 -9.69 -24.26 -51.23
CA ASN A 238 -9.85 -25.68 -50.90
C ASN A 238 -11.32 -26.16 -50.79
N GLY A 239 -12.20 -25.68 -51.68
CA GLY A 239 -13.61 -26.11 -51.74
C GLY A 239 -14.53 -25.50 -50.67
N LYS A 240 -14.00 -24.64 -49.78
CA LYS A 240 -14.79 -23.88 -48.79
C LYS A 240 -14.86 -22.39 -49.16
N SER A 241 -16.05 -21.80 -49.01
CA SER A 241 -16.29 -20.38 -49.28
C SER A 241 -15.78 -19.54 -48.11
N VAL A 242 -14.62 -18.90 -48.24
CA VAL A 242 -14.03 -18.03 -47.21
C VAL A 242 -14.20 -16.55 -47.56
N ARG A 243 -14.23 -15.68 -46.54
CA ARG A 243 -14.23 -14.22 -46.72
C ARG A 243 -12.80 -13.72 -46.63
N GLN A 244 -12.22 -13.29 -47.73
CA GLN A 244 -10.88 -12.71 -47.74
C GLN A 244 -10.95 -11.22 -47.38
N ALA A 245 -10.19 -10.81 -46.36
CA ALA A 245 -10.04 -9.40 -46.00
C ALA A 245 -9.27 -8.65 -47.12
N LYS A 246 -9.85 -7.57 -47.65
CA LYS A 246 -9.24 -6.69 -48.66
C LYS A 246 -8.53 -5.50 -48.02
N SER A 247 -9.09 -4.97 -46.94
CA SER A 247 -8.51 -3.88 -46.15
C SER A 247 -9.14 -3.86 -44.76
N ILE A 248 -8.36 -3.49 -43.75
CA ILE A 248 -8.84 -3.18 -42.40
C ILE A 248 -8.94 -1.66 -42.32
N THR A 249 -10.15 -1.11 -42.23
CA THR A 249 -10.35 0.35 -42.20
C THR A 249 -10.10 0.90 -40.80
N LYS A 250 -10.60 0.22 -39.76
CA LYS A 250 -10.49 0.64 -38.36
C LYS A 250 -10.42 -0.58 -37.42
N VAL A 251 -9.57 -0.49 -36.40
CA VAL A 251 -9.54 -1.45 -35.27
C VAL A 251 -10.30 -0.79 -34.11
N ASP A 252 -11.36 -1.43 -33.63
CA ASP A 252 -12.19 -0.89 -32.55
C ASP A 252 -11.68 -1.34 -31.17
N SER A 253 -11.34 -2.62 -31.01
CA SER A 253 -10.67 -3.15 -29.80
C SER A 253 -9.96 -4.47 -30.07
N VAL A 254 -9.09 -4.86 -29.13
CA VAL A 254 -8.53 -6.21 -29.04
C VAL A 254 -8.96 -6.80 -27.71
N ASP A 255 -9.80 -7.83 -27.72
CA ASP A 255 -10.43 -8.35 -26.51
C ASP A 255 -9.65 -9.57 -25.99
N LEU A 256 -9.44 -9.64 -24.68
CA LEU A 256 -8.84 -10.77 -23.97
C LEU A 256 -9.94 -11.82 -23.75
N ILE A 257 -9.79 -12.98 -24.39
CA ILE A 257 -10.76 -14.09 -24.39
C ILE A 257 -10.04 -15.43 -24.18
N VAL A 258 -10.80 -16.53 -24.10
CA VAL A 258 -10.21 -17.87 -23.90
C VAL A 258 -9.81 -18.50 -25.23
N GLU A 259 -10.68 -18.46 -26.24
CA GLU A 259 -10.45 -19.09 -27.54
C GLU A 259 -10.36 -18.06 -28.69
N PRO A 260 -9.14 -17.67 -29.11
CA PRO A 260 -8.94 -16.62 -30.10
C PRO A 260 -9.24 -17.10 -31.52
N GLY A 261 -10.20 -16.48 -32.20
CA GLY A 261 -10.59 -16.88 -33.55
C GLY A 261 -9.51 -16.69 -34.63
N ALA A 262 -8.55 -15.79 -34.41
CA ALA A 262 -7.51 -15.42 -35.40
C ALA A 262 -6.06 -15.66 -34.90
N GLY A 263 -5.90 -16.58 -33.94
CA GLY A 263 -4.58 -17.04 -33.48
C GLY A 263 -3.84 -16.08 -32.54
N GLY A 264 -4.51 -15.09 -31.95
CA GLY A 264 -3.88 -14.16 -31.01
C GLY A 264 -3.60 -14.79 -29.65
N ARG A 265 -2.38 -14.62 -29.11
CA ARG A 265 -1.95 -15.26 -27.85
C ARG A 265 -0.90 -14.44 -27.11
N LEU A 266 -0.73 -14.73 -25.83
CA LEU A 266 0.37 -14.19 -25.04
C LEU A 266 1.70 -14.82 -25.49
N ILE A 267 2.78 -14.03 -25.64
CA ILE A 267 4.10 -14.55 -26.02
C ILE A 267 5.04 -14.55 -24.82
N ARG A 268 5.31 -13.37 -24.25
CA ARG A 268 6.24 -13.22 -23.13
C ARG A 268 6.04 -11.90 -22.41
N MET A 269 6.48 -11.83 -21.17
CA MET A 269 6.58 -10.57 -20.43
C MET A 269 7.74 -9.74 -20.99
N THR A 270 7.52 -8.45 -21.15
CA THR A 270 8.54 -7.50 -21.58
C THR A 270 9.11 -6.85 -20.32
N GLU A 271 9.92 -7.61 -19.58
CA GLU A 271 10.69 -7.05 -18.48
C GLU A 271 11.67 -6.01 -19.03
N ALA A 272 11.68 -4.82 -18.43
CA ALA A 272 12.75 -3.87 -18.67
C ALA A 272 13.97 -4.28 -17.84
N VAL A 273 14.60 -5.42 -18.13
CA VAL A 273 15.93 -5.76 -17.58
C VAL A 273 16.72 -6.61 -18.59
N ASN A 274 18.04 -6.39 -18.62
CA ASN A 274 19.09 -7.01 -19.44
C ASN A 274 19.32 -6.46 -20.86
N SER A 275 19.65 -5.17 -20.93
CA SER A 275 20.38 -4.59 -22.07
C SER A 275 21.70 -5.31 -22.38
N LYS A 276 22.28 -6.06 -21.42
CA LYS A 276 23.52 -6.82 -21.62
C LYS A 276 23.37 -8.02 -22.54
N GLU A 277 22.40 -8.92 -22.32
CA GLU A 277 22.26 -10.13 -23.15
C GLU A 277 21.78 -9.82 -24.57
N GLN A 278 20.89 -8.83 -24.74
CA GLN A 278 20.50 -8.36 -26.07
C GLN A 278 21.63 -7.58 -26.77
N ALA A 279 22.43 -6.80 -26.04
CA ALA A 279 23.61 -6.14 -26.61
C ALA A 279 24.69 -7.16 -26.99
N GLU A 280 24.96 -8.15 -26.14
CA GLU A 280 25.90 -9.25 -26.38
C GLU A 280 25.45 -10.13 -27.55
N MET A 281 24.17 -10.50 -27.64
CA MET A 281 23.65 -11.20 -28.82
C MET A 281 23.72 -10.35 -30.09
N SER A 282 23.43 -9.06 -30.03
CA SER A 282 23.58 -8.15 -31.18
C SER A 282 25.04 -7.97 -31.61
N LEU A 283 25.97 -8.00 -30.64
CA LEU A 283 27.40 -7.89 -30.85
C LEU A 283 27.95 -9.18 -31.46
N LYS A 284 27.60 -10.35 -30.92
CA LYS A 284 27.92 -11.67 -31.48
C LYS A 284 27.41 -11.82 -32.91
N GLN A 285 26.18 -11.37 -33.18
CA GLN A 285 25.60 -11.41 -34.52
C GLN A 285 26.35 -10.47 -35.48
N ARG A 286 26.76 -9.27 -35.04
CA ARG A 286 27.61 -8.36 -35.81
C ARG A 286 29.02 -8.93 -36.06
N MET A 287 29.63 -9.57 -35.07
CA MET A 287 30.96 -10.19 -35.21
C MET A 287 30.93 -11.38 -36.16
N LEU A 288 29.93 -12.25 -36.03
CA LEU A 288 29.74 -13.41 -36.90
C LEU A 288 29.51 -12.99 -38.37
N THR A 289 28.69 -11.95 -38.61
CA THR A 289 28.46 -11.44 -39.96
C THR A 289 29.74 -10.88 -40.60
N THR A 290 30.58 -10.16 -39.85
CA THR A 290 31.90 -9.72 -40.35
C THR A 290 32.87 -10.87 -40.62
N VAL A 291 32.87 -11.92 -39.79
CA VAL A 291 33.73 -13.11 -39.98
C VAL A 291 33.28 -13.90 -41.22
N LEU A 292 31.98 -14.15 -41.38
CA LEU A 292 31.42 -14.83 -42.55
C LEU A 292 31.67 -14.06 -43.86
N ALA A 293 31.68 -12.73 -43.82
CA ALA A 293 31.98 -11.90 -44.98
C ALA A 293 33.44 -12.03 -45.47
N HIS A 294 34.39 -12.28 -44.56
CA HIS A 294 35.82 -12.41 -44.91
C HIS A 294 36.27 -13.87 -45.11
N LYS A 295 35.66 -14.84 -44.42
CA LYS A 295 35.94 -16.28 -44.54
C LYS A 295 34.62 -17.09 -44.52
N PRO A 296 33.97 -17.30 -45.68
CA PRO A 296 32.63 -17.91 -45.76
C PRO A 296 32.54 -19.40 -45.34
N GLY A 297 33.65 -20.04 -44.94
CA GLY A 297 33.68 -21.44 -44.48
C GLY A 297 33.80 -21.65 -42.97
N LYS A 298 34.09 -20.61 -42.16
CA LYS A 298 34.17 -20.73 -40.69
C LYS A 298 32.82 -20.35 -40.07
N PHE A 299 32.27 -21.22 -39.21
CA PHE A 299 30.96 -21.08 -38.52
C PHE A 299 29.70 -21.13 -39.41
N ALA A 300 29.81 -21.58 -40.66
CA ALA A 300 28.65 -21.78 -41.53
C ALA A 300 27.79 -22.95 -41.03
N GLY A 301 26.59 -22.65 -40.52
CA GLY A 301 25.61 -23.64 -40.05
C GLY A 301 25.62 -23.96 -38.55
N VAL A 302 26.39 -23.22 -37.74
CA VAL A 302 26.41 -23.37 -36.26
C VAL A 302 25.45 -22.35 -35.63
N ALA A 303 24.66 -22.76 -34.63
CA ALA A 303 23.73 -21.86 -33.93
C ALA A 303 24.49 -20.86 -33.05
N LEU A 304 23.95 -19.64 -32.90
CA LEU A 304 24.63 -18.51 -32.23
C LEU A 304 25.00 -18.81 -30.77
N ASP A 305 24.22 -19.66 -30.11
CA ASP A 305 24.38 -20.04 -28.71
C ASP A 305 25.44 -21.14 -28.50
N ASP A 306 25.81 -21.86 -29.57
CA ASP A 306 26.75 -22.99 -29.53
C ASP A 306 28.19 -22.58 -29.91
N ILE A 307 28.42 -21.30 -30.23
CA ILE A 307 29.73 -20.77 -30.67
C ILE A 307 30.52 -20.29 -29.44
N ASN A 308 31.74 -20.83 -29.27
CA ASN A 308 32.66 -20.40 -28.21
C ASN A 308 33.07 -18.92 -28.41
N GLU A 309 32.89 -18.11 -27.37
CA GLU A 309 33.04 -16.65 -27.38
C GLU A 309 34.48 -16.20 -27.67
N ASP A 310 35.48 -16.91 -27.10
CA ASP A 310 36.91 -16.64 -27.34
C ASP A 310 37.35 -16.97 -28.78
N GLU A 311 36.74 -18.01 -29.38
CA GLU A 311 37.03 -18.40 -30.77
C GLU A 311 36.42 -17.41 -31.78
N LEU A 312 35.22 -16.89 -31.48
CA LEU A 312 34.56 -15.87 -32.28
C LEU A 312 35.30 -14.53 -32.18
N GLU A 313 35.76 -14.14 -30.98
CA GLU A 313 36.59 -12.95 -30.79
C GLU A 313 37.91 -13.04 -31.55
N THR A 314 38.59 -14.18 -31.48
CA THR A 314 39.85 -14.41 -32.19
C THR A 314 39.64 -14.36 -33.71
N ALA A 315 38.59 -15.02 -34.22
CA ALA A 315 38.24 -14.99 -35.64
C ALA A 315 37.84 -13.59 -36.12
N TYR A 316 37.16 -12.80 -35.28
CA TYR A 316 36.83 -11.42 -35.55
C TYR A 316 38.07 -10.53 -35.59
N ARG A 317 38.99 -10.66 -34.62
CA ARG A 317 40.28 -9.94 -34.63
C ARG A 317 41.12 -10.27 -35.85
N GLU A 318 41.17 -11.55 -36.26
CA GLU A 318 41.85 -11.96 -37.50
C GLU A 318 41.19 -11.35 -38.75
N ALA A 319 39.85 -11.30 -38.81
CA ALA A 319 39.12 -10.72 -39.94
C ALA A 319 39.32 -9.20 -40.04
N VAL A 320 39.30 -8.49 -38.90
CA VAL A 320 39.56 -7.04 -38.84
C VAL A 320 41.03 -6.72 -39.13
N ALA A 321 41.98 -7.53 -38.65
CA ALA A 321 43.41 -7.38 -38.96
C ALA A 321 43.72 -7.66 -40.44
N ALA A 322 43.08 -8.67 -41.04
CA ALA A 322 43.19 -8.95 -42.47
C ALA A 322 42.56 -7.83 -43.32
N GLY A 323 41.44 -7.24 -42.88
CA GLY A 323 40.83 -6.06 -43.50
C GLY A 323 41.70 -4.80 -43.35
N ALA A 324 42.44 -4.66 -42.25
CA ALA A 324 43.41 -3.59 -42.04
C ALA A 324 44.69 -3.75 -42.87
N GLN A 325 45.12 -5.00 -43.14
CA GLN A 325 46.28 -5.27 -44.02
C GLN A 325 45.95 -5.13 -45.51
N GLN A 326 44.70 -5.34 -45.94
CA GLN A 326 44.29 -5.13 -47.34
C GLN A 326 44.12 -3.65 -47.75
N ASN A 327 44.01 -2.72 -46.79
CA ASN A 327 43.91 -1.28 -47.06
C ASN A 327 45.20 -0.50 -46.76
N SER A 328 46.34 -1.18 -46.65
CA SER A 328 47.62 -0.54 -46.31
C SER A 328 48.45 -0.02 -47.49
N ASP A 329 47.99 -0.18 -48.74
CA ASP A 329 48.82 0.17 -49.91
C ASP A 329 48.50 1.51 -50.60
N THR A 330 47.55 2.31 -50.15
CA THR A 330 47.30 3.65 -50.75
C THR A 330 46.68 4.69 -49.82
N VAL A 331 47.21 4.92 -48.61
CA VAL A 331 46.81 6.09 -47.80
C VAL A 331 48.05 6.68 -47.12
N THR A 332 48.32 7.95 -47.39
CA THR A 332 49.48 8.65 -46.81
C THR A 332 49.26 8.98 -45.33
N ALA A 333 50.34 9.07 -44.54
CA ALA A 333 50.27 9.39 -43.11
C ALA A 333 49.54 10.72 -42.79
N ALA A 334 49.44 11.62 -43.78
CA ALA A 334 48.70 12.87 -43.68
C ALA A 334 47.17 12.68 -43.72
N GLU A 335 46.67 11.73 -44.51
CA GLU A 335 45.24 11.44 -44.64
C GLU A 335 44.71 10.71 -43.39
N MET A 336 45.52 9.84 -42.79
CA MET A 336 45.22 9.20 -41.49
C MET A 336 45.26 10.16 -40.30
N ALA A 337 45.96 11.29 -40.40
CA ALA A 337 45.96 12.34 -39.40
C ALA A 337 44.73 13.25 -39.55
N ALA A 338 44.36 13.59 -40.80
CA ALA A 338 43.16 14.36 -41.10
C ALA A 338 41.87 13.63 -40.66
N PHE A 339 41.78 12.32 -40.94
CA PHE A 339 40.63 11.50 -40.53
C PHE A 339 40.50 11.37 -39.00
N ARG A 340 41.62 11.23 -38.27
CA ARG A 340 41.62 11.21 -36.80
C ARG A 340 41.19 12.55 -36.20
N GLU A 341 41.59 13.65 -36.82
CA GLU A 341 41.20 14.98 -36.37
C GLU A 341 39.71 15.25 -36.67
N GLU A 342 39.20 14.76 -37.78
CA GLU A 342 37.78 14.84 -38.14
C GLU A 342 36.90 14.01 -37.17
N LEU A 343 37.36 12.82 -36.77
CA LEU A 343 36.70 11.99 -35.76
C LEU A 343 36.68 12.68 -34.38
N ARG A 344 37.81 13.27 -33.97
CA ARG A 344 37.92 14.02 -32.71
C ARG A 344 36.97 15.21 -32.67
N MET A 345 36.82 15.92 -33.78
CA MET A 345 35.88 17.04 -33.89
C MET A 345 34.42 16.59 -33.87
N MET A 346 34.11 15.40 -34.39
CA MET A 346 32.78 14.81 -34.30
C MET A 346 32.41 14.43 -32.87
N GLU A 347 33.35 13.83 -32.13
CA GLU A 347 33.17 13.52 -30.69
C GLU A 347 33.01 14.81 -29.86
N ALA A 348 33.84 15.83 -30.11
CA ALA A 348 33.75 17.12 -29.43
C ALA A 348 32.39 17.81 -29.64
N ARG A 349 31.81 17.70 -30.84
CA ARG A 349 30.46 18.23 -31.15
C ARG A 349 29.35 17.48 -30.42
N ASN A 350 29.48 16.16 -30.30
CA ASN A 350 28.51 15.35 -29.56
C ASN A 350 28.58 15.65 -28.05
N ASN A 351 29.78 15.75 -27.48
CA ASN A 351 29.98 16.14 -26.07
C ASN A 351 29.47 17.56 -25.80
N ALA A 352 29.70 18.50 -26.72
CA ALA A 352 29.20 19.87 -26.58
C ALA A 352 27.67 19.93 -26.53
N ARG A 353 26.99 19.20 -27.41
CA ARG A 353 25.51 19.10 -27.41
C ARG A 353 24.99 18.50 -26.11
N ALA A 354 25.57 17.39 -25.65
CA ALA A 354 25.19 16.77 -24.38
C ALA A 354 25.36 17.73 -23.18
N THR A 355 26.46 18.48 -23.16
CA THR A 355 26.76 19.45 -22.08
C THR A 355 25.80 20.65 -22.09
N ILE A 356 25.44 21.17 -23.27
CA ILE A 356 24.48 22.27 -23.41
C ILE A 356 23.07 21.80 -23.00
N GLU A 357 22.67 20.60 -23.40
CA GLU A 357 21.37 20.03 -23.07
C GLU A 357 21.21 19.78 -21.56
N ALA A 358 22.26 19.30 -20.90
CA ALA A 358 22.31 19.07 -19.45
C ALA A 358 22.35 20.37 -18.61
N SER A 359 22.59 21.54 -19.21
CA SER A 359 22.67 22.81 -18.48
C SER A 359 21.28 23.31 -18.03
N THR A 360 21.24 24.12 -16.96
CA THR A 360 20.01 24.73 -16.43
C THR A 360 19.57 26.00 -17.18
N LEU A 361 20.09 26.24 -18.39
CA LEU A 361 19.77 27.42 -19.20
C LEU A 361 18.37 27.30 -19.84
N PRO A 362 17.66 28.42 -20.10
CA PRO A 362 16.41 28.41 -20.86
C PRO A 362 16.58 27.87 -22.29
N GLN A 363 15.52 27.31 -22.87
CA GLN A 363 15.57 26.64 -24.18
C GLN A 363 16.13 27.53 -25.31
N ALA A 364 15.74 28.80 -25.34
CA ALA A 364 16.23 29.74 -26.36
C ALA A 364 17.76 29.98 -26.28
N ALA A 365 18.35 29.92 -25.09
CA ALA A 365 19.79 30.03 -24.90
C ALA A 365 20.52 28.72 -25.31
N LYS A 366 19.90 27.56 -25.04
CA LYS A 366 20.41 26.26 -25.51
C LYS A 366 20.44 26.18 -27.04
N ASP A 367 19.40 26.65 -27.70
CA ASP A 367 19.30 26.63 -29.16
C ASP A 367 20.37 27.53 -29.81
N LYS A 368 20.61 28.71 -29.22
CA LYS A 368 21.66 29.66 -29.64
C LYS A 368 23.07 29.06 -29.50
N LEU A 369 23.39 28.47 -28.35
CA LEU A 369 24.68 27.83 -28.11
C LEU A 369 24.88 26.61 -29.03
N THR A 370 23.83 25.83 -29.25
CA THR A 370 23.87 24.67 -30.16
C THR A 370 24.16 25.08 -31.60
N ALA A 371 23.55 26.18 -32.07
CA ALA A 371 23.82 26.74 -33.41
C ALA A 371 25.26 27.28 -33.54
N GLN A 372 25.79 27.89 -32.47
CA GLN A 372 27.16 28.41 -32.44
C GLN A 372 28.20 27.29 -32.54
N PHE A 373 28.09 26.23 -31.74
CA PHE A 373 29.04 25.11 -31.78
C PHE A 373 28.83 24.18 -32.98
N ALA A 374 27.68 24.23 -33.65
CA ALA A 374 27.46 23.54 -34.92
C ALA A 374 28.23 24.17 -36.10
N THR A 375 28.45 25.49 -36.05
CA THR A 375 29.09 26.25 -37.14
C THR A 375 30.59 26.45 -36.92
N MET A 376 31.09 26.23 -35.70
CA MET A 376 32.49 26.43 -35.37
C MET A 376 33.38 25.31 -35.93
N GLU A 377 34.45 25.69 -36.61
CA GLU A 377 35.37 24.75 -37.27
C GLU A 377 36.23 23.97 -36.27
N ARG A 378 36.60 24.59 -35.14
CA ARG A 378 37.45 24.00 -34.09
C ARG A 378 37.11 24.60 -32.73
N PHE A 379 36.99 23.75 -31.70
CA PHE A 379 36.81 24.16 -30.31
C PHE A 379 37.19 23.01 -29.37
N VAL A 380 37.47 23.34 -28.11
CA VAL A 380 37.78 22.38 -27.04
C VAL A 380 36.65 22.40 -26.01
N GLU A 381 36.50 21.35 -25.20
CA GLU A 381 35.45 21.24 -24.17
C GLU A 381 35.44 22.44 -23.19
N ALA A 382 36.60 23.04 -22.92
CA ALA A 382 36.72 24.25 -22.10
C ALA A 382 36.00 25.47 -22.71
N ASP A 383 35.93 25.57 -24.04
CA ASP A 383 35.27 26.68 -24.73
C ASP A 383 33.74 26.58 -24.59
N VAL A 384 33.21 25.35 -24.54
CA VAL A 384 31.78 25.08 -24.30
C VAL A 384 31.38 25.49 -22.89
N ALA A 385 32.18 25.11 -21.90
CA ALA A 385 31.94 25.48 -20.50
C ALA A 385 31.98 27.00 -20.30
N LYS A 386 32.93 27.68 -20.95
CA LYS A 386 33.03 29.15 -20.91
C LYS A 386 31.81 29.82 -21.55
N ALA A 387 31.37 29.36 -22.72
CA ALA A 387 30.19 29.93 -23.39
C ALA A 387 28.90 29.75 -22.58
N ILE A 388 28.74 28.62 -21.88
CA ILE A 388 27.62 28.39 -20.94
C ILE A 388 27.68 29.38 -19.76
N SER A 389 28.87 29.62 -19.22
CA SER A 389 29.08 30.59 -18.13
C SER A 389 28.76 32.02 -18.56
N ASP A 390 29.25 32.44 -19.74
CA ASP A 390 29.04 33.79 -20.27
C ASP A 390 27.55 34.05 -20.57
N GLU A 391 26.83 33.07 -21.11
CA GLU A 391 25.38 33.19 -21.37
C GLU A 391 24.57 33.19 -20.05
N ARG A 392 25.00 32.45 -19.04
CA ARG A 392 24.41 32.49 -17.70
C ARG A 392 24.59 33.86 -17.04
N GLU A 393 25.78 34.44 -17.16
CA GLU A 393 26.05 35.79 -16.65
C GLU A 393 25.23 36.84 -17.41
N TYR A 394 25.14 36.72 -18.73
CA TYR A 394 24.29 37.58 -19.56
C TYR A 394 22.83 37.54 -19.11
N LEU A 395 22.25 36.35 -18.93
CA LEU A 395 20.86 36.18 -18.47
C LEU A 395 20.65 36.69 -17.03
N SER A 396 21.64 36.54 -16.15
CA SER A 396 21.55 37.05 -14.77
C SER A 396 21.36 38.57 -14.72
N ARG A 397 21.99 39.31 -15.64
CA ARG A 397 21.83 40.78 -15.76
C ARG A 397 20.42 41.18 -16.17
N PHE A 398 19.69 40.34 -16.91
CA PHE A 398 18.28 40.58 -17.24
C PHE A 398 17.33 40.22 -16.09
N VAL A 399 17.69 39.26 -15.23
CA VAL A 399 16.92 38.96 -14.01
C VAL A 399 17.07 40.10 -12.99
N GLU A 400 18.25 40.71 -12.88
CA GLU A 400 18.47 41.88 -12.02
C GLU A 400 17.83 43.16 -12.59
N SER A 401 17.85 43.34 -13.92
CA SER A 401 17.23 44.48 -14.63
C SER A 401 15.71 44.31 -14.84
N GLY A 402 15.15 43.12 -14.62
CA GLY A 402 13.75 42.76 -14.90
C GLY A 402 12.75 43.22 -13.84
N LYS A 403 13.19 43.88 -12.76
CA LYS A 403 12.30 44.57 -11.82
C LYS A 403 11.76 45.86 -12.43
N VAL A 404 10.87 45.72 -13.40
CA VAL A 404 9.99 46.81 -13.83
C VAL A 404 8.96 47.02 -12.72
N SER A 405 9.11 48.10 -11.94
CA SER A 405 8.15 48.50 -10.93
C SER A 405 6.84 48.92 -11.60
N MET A 406 5.83 48.07 -11.47
CA MET A 406 4.42 48.38 -11.76
C MET A 406 3.66 48.43 -10.42
N PRO A 407 2.63 49.28 -10.25
CA PRO A 407 2.04 49.59 -8.93
C PRO A 407 1.15 48.49 -8.34
N PHE A 408 1.22 47.25 -8.83
CA PHE A 408 0.46 46.11 -8.33
C PHE A 408 1.35 44.88 -8.32
N ASP A 409 1.81 44.55 -7.12
CA ASP A 409 2.66 43.41 -6.84
C ASP A 409 1.79 42.14 -6.86
N ILE A 410 1.84 41.38 -7.96
CA ILE A 410 1.42 39.98 -7.95
C ILE A 410 2.68 39.17 -8.20
N GLN A 411 3.41 38.88 -7.12
CA GLN A 411 4.31 37.74 -7.09
C GLN A 411 3.43 36.49 -7.19
N VAL A 412 3.42 35.83 -8.34
CA VAL A 412 3.03 34.41 -8.41
C VAL A 412 4.23 33.58 -7.98
N GLU A 413 4.60 33.71 -6.71
CA GLU A 413 5.21 32.62 -5.98
C GLU A 413 4.08 31.66 -5.59
N ASP A 414 4.34 30.35 -5.65
CA ASP A 414 3.39 29.27 -5.39
C ASP A 414 2.46 29.54 -4.20
N SER A 415 1.32 30.17 -4.50
CA SER A 415 0.38 30.66 -3.49
C SER A 415 -0.32 29.53 -2.75
N HIS A 416 -0.22 28.30 -3.26
CA HIS A 416 -0.84 27.10 -2.72
C HIS A 416 -0.13 26.58 -1.46
N LEU A 417 1.21 26.62 -1.40
CA LEU A 417 1.96 26.21 -0.21
C LEU A 417 1.78 27.21 0.94
N LYS A 418 1.81 28.52 0.63
CA LYS A 418 1.65 29.58 1.64
C LYS A 418 0.32 29.52 2.40
N MET A 419 -0.78 29.11 1.77
CA MET A 419 -2.11 29.18 2.41
C MET A 419 -2.33 28.09 3.48
N ALA A 420 -1.89 26.86 3.25
CA ALA A 420 -1.93 25.80 4.25
C ALA A 420 -0.82 25.98 5.30
N ASP A 421 0.38 26.37 4.87
CA ASP A 421 1.51 26.66 5.75
C ASP A 421 1.23 27.86 6.68
N MET A 422 0.35 28.79 6.29
CA MET A 422 -0.08 29.90 7.15
C MET A 422 -0.83 29.43 8.41
N LEU A 423 -1.66 28.38 8.32
CA LEU A 423 -2.35 27.83 9.49
C LEU A 423 -1.38 27.09 10.41
N ASP A 424 -0.45 26.33 9.81
CA ASP A 424 0.62 25.66 10.56
C ASP A 424 1.50 26.71 11.25
N ALA A 425 1.86 27.79 10.56
CA ALA A 425 2.57 28.93 11.11
C ALA A 425 1.79 29.63 12.23
N PHE A 426 0.45 29.68 12.16
CA PHE A 426 -0.37 30.27 13.20
C PHE A 426 -0.37 29.45 14.50
N PHE A 427 -0.45 28.11 14.38
CA PHE A 427 -0.53 27.21 15.52
C PHE A 427 0.84 26.83 16.11
N ASP A 428 1.89 26.82 15.31
CA ASP A 428 3.24 26.49 15.74
C ASP A 428 4.09 27.74 16.05
N PRO A 429 4.46 27.98 17.32
CA PRO A 429 5.35 29.08 17.72
C PRO A 429 6.76 28.99 17.15
N GLU A 430 7.23 27.79 16.80
CA GLU A 430 8.58 27.56 16.26
C GLU A 430 8.66 27.76 14.75
N HIS A 431 7.52 27.92 14.08
CA HIS A 431 7.46 28.10 12.64
C HIS A 431 8.12 29.42 12.20
N LYS A 432 8.85 29.38 11.07
CA LYS A 432 9.61 30.54 10.54
C LYS A 432 8.73 31.77 10.31
N GLU A 433 7.49 31.54 9.90
CA GLU A 433 6.49 32.57 9.59
C GLU A 433 5.50 32.87 10.73
N HIS A 434 5.73 32.33 11.94
CA HIS A 434 4.83 32.54 13.08
C HIS A 434 4.64 34.03 13.43
N ARG A 435 5.70 34.83 13.26
CA ARG A 435 5.67 36.27 13.60
C ARG A 435 4.84 37.12 12.63
N SER A 436 4.68 36.64 11.39
CA SER A 436 3.86 37.30 10.36
C SER A 436 2.37 36.95 10.50
N VAL A 437 2.03 35.76 10.99
CA VAL A 437 0.64 35.31 11.12
C VAL A 437 0.11 35.60 12.53
N ARG A 438 -0.41 36.81 12.74
CA ARG A 438 -0.90 37.28 14.05
C ARG A 438 -2.42 37.16 14.24
N SER A 439 -3.16 37.13 13.14
CA SER A 439 -4.63 37.13 13.14
C SER A 439 -5.16 35.83 12.53
N PHE A 440 -6.01 35.13 13.28
CA PHE A 440 -6.75 33.98 12.78
C PHE A 440 -7.82 34.42 11.77
N ARG A 441 -8.43 35.58 11.99
CA ARG A 441 -9.36 36.18 11.02
C ARG A 441 -8.70 36.41 9.66
N GLU A 442 -7.47 36.89 9.62
CA GLU A 442 -6.72 37.07 8.38
C GLU A 442 -6.44 35.74 7.67
N CYS A 443 -6.12 34.67 8.42
CA CYS A 443 -6.01 33.31 7.88
C CYS A 443 -7.33 32.84 7.26
N TYR A 444 -8.45 33.05 7.97
CA TYR A 444 -9.78 32.72 7.47
C TYR A 444 -10.09 33.45 6.16
N ILE A 445 -9.83 34.77 6.08
CA ILE A 445 -10.09 35.58 4.90
C ILE A 445 -9.19 35.15 3.73
N MET A 446 -7.93 34.80 4.00
CA MET A 446 -7.00 34.37 2.96
C MET A 446 -7.39 33.01 2.37
N ILE A 447 -7.83 32.07 3.21
CA ILE A 447 -8.21 30.72 2.79
C ILE A 447 -9.59 30.70 2.12
N THR A 448 -10.57 31.38 2.71
CA THR A 448 -11.97 31.33 2.23
C THR A 448 -12.31 32.43 1.22
N GLY A 449 -11.61 33.56 1.25
CA GLY A 449 -11.97 34.77 0.48
C GLY A 449 -13.10 35.60 1.10
N ASP A 450 -13.77 35.11 2.15
CA ASP A 450 -14.89 35.79 2.80
C ASP A 450 -14.39 36.83 3.82
N ARG A 451 -14.34 38.09 3.37
CA ARG A 451 -13.86 39.25 4.16
C ARG A 451 -14.70 39.55 5.40
N ASP A 452 -15.99 39.20 5.35
CA ASP A 452 -16.97 39.54 6.38
C ASP A 452 -17.22 38.39 7.36
N VAL A 453 -16.56 37.23 7.15
CA VAL A 453 -16.70 36.02 7.99
C VAL A 453 -18.17 35.64 8.13
N THR A 454 -18.87 35.63 7.00
CA THR A 454 -20.30 35.28 6.91
C THR A 454 -20.51 33.77 6.92
N GLY A 455 -19.49 32.97 6.59
CA GLY A 455 -19.57 31.50 6.60
C GLY A 455 -20.42 30.92 5.48
N LEU A 456 -20.84 31.73 4.51
CA LEU A 456 -21.69 31.30 3.39
C LEU A 456 -20.83 31.00 2.17
N LEU A 457 -21.02 29.83 1.56
CA LEU A 457 -20.28 29.42 0.36
C LEU A 457 -20.35 30.41 -0.81
N ARG A 458 -21.46 31.15 -0.93
CA ARG A 458 -21.65 32.15 -2.01
C ARG A 458 -20.69 33.35 -1.90
N ASN A 459 -20.19 33.63 -0.70
CA ASN A 459 -19.28 34.74 -0.41
C ASN A 459 -17.81 34.28 -0.42
N CYS A 460 -17.56 32.98 -0.56
CA CYS A 460 -16.22 32.40 -0.59
C CYS A 460 -15.66 32.37 -2.02
N ASP A 461 -14.36 32.59 -2.14
CA ASP A 461 -13.61 32.43 -3.38
C ASP A 461 -13.23 30.95 -3.56
N ARG A 462 -13.93 30.29 -4.49
CA ARG A 462 -13.76 28.85 -4.76
C ARG A 462 -12.33 28.52 -5.22
N SER A 463 -11.64 29.44 -5.88
CA SER A 463 -10.26 29.24 -6.33
C SER A 463 -9.27 29.23 -5.17
N ARG A 464 -9.52 30.01 -4.12
CA ARG A 464 -8.68 30.03 -2.90
C ARG A 464 -8.90 28.81 -2.02
N LEU A 465 -10.15 28.38 -1.89
CA LEU A 465 -10.48 27.14 -1.18
C LEU A 465 -9.87 25.91 -1.86
N MET A 466 -9.87 25.85 -3.21
CA MET A 466 -9.14 24.81 -3.96
C MET A 466 -7.65 24.85 -3.64
N ALA A 467 -7.04 26.05 -3.66
CA ALA A 467 -5.61 26.21 -3.43
C ALA A 467 -5.19 25.81 -2.01
N ALA A 468 -6.01 26.11 -1.00
CA ALA A 468 -5.74 25.77 0.40
C ALA A 468 -5.94 24.27 0.71
N ALA A 469 -6.78 23.56 -0.06
CA ALA A 469 -7.04 22.14 0.12
C ALA A 469 -5.92 21.23 -0.45
N GLY A 470 -4.98 21.77 -1.22
CA GLY A 470 -3.85 21.02 -1.79
C GLY A 470 -4.22 20.07 -2.94
N GLU A 471 -3.23 19.34 -3.47
CA GLU A 471 -3.36 18.47 -4.66
C GLU A 471 -4.31 17.26 -4.46
N SER A 472 -4.71 16.98 -3.22
CA SER A 472 -5.49 15.78 -2.86
C SER A 472 -7.02 15.92 -2.99
N PHE A 473 -7.55 17.10 -3.35
CA PHE A 473 -9.00 17.27 -3.60
C PHE A 473 -9.27 17.72 -5.04
N ARG A 474 -9.60 16.75 -5.91
CA ARG A 474 -10.07 17.02 -7.27
C ARG A 474 -11.61 17.13 -7.29
N GLU A 475 -12.08 18.26 -7.83
CA GLU A 475 -13.44 18.63 -8.31
C GLU A 475 -14.58 18.99 -7.33
N ALA A 476 -14.54 18.65 -6.04
CA ALA A 476 -15.62 19.00 -5.11
C ALA A 476 -15.19 19.98 -4.00
N VAL A 477 -15.22 21.30 -4.25
CA VAL A 477 -15.19 22.30 -3.17
C VAL A 477 -16.59 22.40 -2.57
N GLY A 478 -16.68 22.11 -1.27
CA GLY A 478 -17.90 22.12 -0.48
C GLY A 478 -17.77 22.98 0.78
N SER A 479 -18.80 22.96 1.64
CA SER A 479 -18.81 23.75 2.89
C SER A 479 -17.92 23.17 3.98
N ASP A 480 -17.33 22.02 3.72
CA ASP A 480 -16.46 21.24 4.59
C ASP A 480 -14.97 21.56 4.36
N THR A 481 -14.60 22.14 3.22
CA THR A 481 -13.19 22.32 2.82
C THR A 481 -12.38 23.15 3.82
N PHE A 482 -12.87 24.31 4.27
CA PHE A 482 -12.18 25.12 5.29
C PHE A 482 -12.07 24.37 6.62
N GLY A 483 -13.15 23.69 7.01
CA GLY A 483 -13.15 22.86 8.21
C GLY A 483 -12.01 21.86 8.12
N ASN A 484 -11.99 21.04 7.06
CA ASN A 484 -10.99 19.97 6.88
C ASN A 484 -9.56 20.51 6.94
N VAL A 485 -9.25 21.59 6.21
CA VAL A 485 -7.92 22.21 6.22
C VAL A 485 -7.53 22.70 7.62
N LEU A 486 -8.46 23.32 8.35
CA LEU A 486 -8.24 23.77 9.72
C LEU A 486 -8.08 22.58 10.69
N GLY A 487 -8.88 21.53 10.53
CA GLY A 487 -8.79 20.29 11.31
C GLY A 487 -7.46 19.59 11.08
N ASP A 488 -6.96 19.54 9.85
CA ASP A 488 -5.66 18.94 9.52
C ASP A 488 -4.50 19.71 10.17
N ALA A 489 -4.53 21.05 10.13
CA ALA A 489 -3.52 21.90 10.78
C ALA A 489 -3.53 21.72 12.31
N ILE A 490 -4.72 21.68 12.92
CA ILE A 490 -4.89 21.39 14.35
C ILE A 490 -4.36 19.99 14.69
N THR A 491 -4.66 18.99 13.86
CA THR A 491 -4.21 17.60 14.06
C THR A 491 -2.69 17.51 14.01
N ARG A 492 -2.05 18.09 12.99
CA ARG A 492 -0.58 18.14 12.89
C ARG A 492 0.05 18.79 14.12
N ARG A 493 -0.51 19.91 14.58
CA ARG A 493 -0.01 20.58 15.80
C ARG A 493 -0.18 19.70 17.04
N MET A 494 -1.35 19.07 17.18
CA MET A 494 -1.67 18.19 18.30
C MET A 494 -0.69 17.01 18.35
N GLN A 495 -0.43 16.36 17.22
CA GLN A 495 0.52 15.25 17.11
C GLN A 495 1.96 15.66 17.45
N ALA A 496 2.40 16.82 16.96
CA ALA A 496 3.72 17.37 17.29
C ALA A 496 3.87 17.60 18.81
N LEU A 497 2.84 18.16 19.44
CA LEU A 497 2.81 18.35 20.90
C LEU A 497 2.73 17.02 21.66
N PHE A 498 2.01 16.03 21.15
CA PHE A 498 1.90 14.69 21.75
C PHE A 498 3.26 14.01 21.83
N THR A 499 4.04 14.11 20.74
CA THR A 499 5.38 13.52 20.66
C THR A 499 6.40 14.27 21.51
N ALA A 500 6.26 15.59 21.64
CA ALA A 500 7.13 16.43 22.45
C ALA A 500 6.94 16.27 23.99
N GLY A 501 5.78 15.76 24.44
CA GLY A 501 5.44 15.60 25.86
C GLY A 501 6.19 14.45 26.56
N THR A 502 7.50 14.58 26.76
CA THR A 502 8.39 13.50 27.23
C THR A 502 7.94 12.82 28.54
N ASN A 503 7.41 13.59 29.50
CA ASN A 503 7.01 13.04 30.81
C ASN A 503 5.75 12.18 30.70
N LEU A 504 4.76 12.63 29.92
CA LEU A 504 3.51 11.90 29.69
C LEU A 504 3.69 10.71 28.76
N GLN A 505 4.83 10.59 28.08
CA GLN A 505 5.21 9.44 27.27
C GLN A 505 6.03 8.39 28.05
N ALA A 506 6.26 8.60 29.36
CA ALA A 506 7.02 7.67 30.19
C ALA A 506 6.42 6.24 30.22
N TRP A 507 5.12 6.10 29.98
CA TRP A 507 4.43 4.81 29.87
C TRP A 507 5.03 3.89 28.79
N ARG A 508 5.63 4.45 27.73
CA ARG A 508 6.30 3.68 26.66
C ARG A 508 7.50 2.88 27.16
N ARG A 509 8.08 3.27 28.30
CA ARG A 509 9.21 2.55 28.92
C ARG A 509 8.76 1.39 29.81
N VAL A 510 7.47 1.34 30.12
CA VAL A 510 6.87 0.42 31.10
C VAL A 510 6.03 -0.65 30.40
N ALA A 511 5.41 -0.31 29.26
CA ALA A 511 4.55 -1.19 28.49
C ALA A 511 5.09 -1.45 27.08
N THR A 512 4.75 -2.61 26.52
CA THR A 512 5.02 -2.95 25.11
C THR A 512 3.82 -2.59 24.24
N THR A 513 4.05 -1.94 23.11
CA THR A 513 2.98 -1.58 22.16
C THR A 513 2.84 -2.60 21.04
N VAL A 514 1.60 -2.89 20.65
CA VAL A 514 1.28 -3.85 19.57
C VAL A 514 0.12 -3.32 18.73
N PRO A 515 0.16 -3.45 17.39
CA PRO A 515 -0.98 -3.11 16.55
C PRO A 515 -2.11 -4.15 16.69
N VAL A 516 -3.34 -3.68 16.78
CA VAL A 516 -4.57 -4.49 16.88
C VAL A 516 -5.47 -4.14 15.70
N SER A 517 -5.90 -5.12 14.91
CA SER A 517 -6.68 -4.88 13.68
C SER A 517 -8.20 -4.86 13.85
N ASP A 518 -8.74 -5.20 15.03
CA ASP A 518 -10.19 -5.26 15.27
C ASP A 518 -10.52 -5.03 16.75
N PHE A 519 -11.76 -4.59 17.02
CA PHE A 519 -12.34 -4.37 18.36
C PHE A 519 -12.68 -5.66 19.10
N ARG A 520 -12.59 -6.82 18.44
CA ARG A 520 -12.82 -8.12 19.07
C ARG A 520 -11.80 -8.38 20.17
N THR A 521 -12.22 -9.14 21.18
CA THR A 521 -11.35 -9.58 22.27
C THR A 521 -10.14 -10.32 21.70
N GLN A 522 -8.96 -9.78 21.97
CA GLN A 522 -7.69 -10.37 21.64
C GLN A 522 -7.32 -11.40 22.69
N GLU A 523 -6.82 -12.55 22.24
CA GLU A 523 -6.35 -13.62 23.10
C GLU A 523 -4.83 -13.70 23.00
N ARG A 524 -4.14 -13.42 24.09
CA ARG A 524 -2.70 -13.57 24.22
C ARG A 524 -2.42 -14.83 25.01
N THR A 525 -2.11 -15.90 24.27
CA THR A 525 -1.67 -17.17 24.85
C THR A 525 -0.16 -17.21 24.79
N ARG A 526 0.48 -17.35 25.95
CA ARG A 526 1.92 -17.61 26.01
C ARG A 526 2.13 -19.07 26.35
N ILE A 527 2.89 -19.77 25.52
CA ILE A 527 3.40 -21.10 25.84
C ILE A 527 4.47 -20.92 26.92
N GLY A 528 4.32 -21.63 28.05
CA GLY A 528 5.30 -21.60 29.14
C GLY A 528 6.72 -22.03 28.71
N GLY A 529 7.68 -21.97 29.64
CA GLY A 529 9.05 -22.39 29.35
C GLY A 529 9.23 -23.90 29.37
N TYR A 530 9.97 -24.45 28.41
CA TYR A 530 10.42 -25.85 28.47
C TYR A 530 11.39 -26.07 29.63
N GLY A 531 11.39 -27.28 30.18
CA GLY A 531 12.36 -27.74 31.18
C GLY A 531 13.79 -27.87 30.61
N ASN A 532 14.72 -28.37 31.42
CA ASN A 532 16.05 -28.73 30.93
C ASN A 532 15.93 -29.86 29.88
N LEU A 533 16.75 -29.78 28.84
CA LEU A 533 16.88 -30.88 27.88
C LEU A 533 17.46 -32.12 28.60
N PRO A 534 16.82 -33.30 28.51
CA PRO A 534 17.34 -34.51 29.09
C PRO A 534 18.63 -34.94 28.37
N ILE A 535 19.58 -35.52 29.11
CA ILE A 535 20.78 -36.12 28.51
C ILE A 535 20.34 -37.33 27.68
N VAL A 536 20.67 -37.31 26.38
CA VAL A 536 20.45 -38.44 25.48
C VAL A 536 21.68 -39.33 25.49
N ALA A 537 21.53 -40.62 25.78
CA ALA A 537 22.62 -41.58 25.72
C ALA A 537 23.08 -41.79 24.26
N GLU A 538 24.33 -42.22 24.06
CA GLU A 538 24.83 -42.57 22.72
C GLU A 538 23.96 -43.69 22.11
N ARG A 539 23.37 -43.43 20.93
CA ARG A 539 22.37 -44.28 20.25
C ARG A 539 21.01 -44.41 20.96
N GLY A 540 20.70 -43.54 21.92
CA GLY A 540 19.39 -43.47 22.56
C GLY A 540 18.33 -42.74 21.72
N ALA A 541 17.06 -43.08 21.94
CA ALA A 541 15.93 -42.32 21.37
C ALA A 541 15.73 -40.99 22.11
N TYR A 542 15.33 -39.94 21.39
CA TYR A 542 14.96 -38.66 21.97
C TYR A 542 13.59 -38.79 22.65
N ASN A 543 13.52 -38.52 23.96
CA ASN A 543 12.26 -38.49 24.69
C ASN A 543 11.46 -37.25 24.29
N ALA A 544 10.14 -37.39 24.13
CA ALA A 544 9.26 -36.26 23.88
C ALA A 544 9.29 -35.28 25.07
N LEU A 545 9.54 -34.00 24.78
CA LEU A 545 9.48 -32.94 25.79
C LEU A 545 8.03 -32.69 26.17
N THR A 546 7.76 -32.51 27.47
CA THR A 546 6.45 -32.07 27.93
C THR A 546 6.22 -30.62 27.50
N THR A 547 5.19 -30.39 26.69
CA THR A 547 4.75 -29.03 26.33
C THR A 547 4.25 -28.31 27.58
N PRO A 548 4.78 -27.13 27.92
CA PRO A 548 4.31 -26.33 29.04
C PRO A 548 2.82 -25.97 28.89
N GLY A 549 2.11 -25.83 30.01
CA GLY A 549 0.71 -25.39 30.02
C GLY A 549 0.53 -23.96 29.52
N ASP A 550 -0.64 -23.69 28.95
CA ASP A 550 -1.00 -22.39 28.35
C ASP A 550 -1.75 -21.51 29.36
N GLY A 551 -1.21 -20.32 29.62
CA GLY A 551 -1.96 -19.23 30.25
C GLY A 551 -2.54 -18.32 29.18
N LYS A 552 -3.73 -17.75 29.44
CA LYS A 552 -4.46 -16.91 28.49
C LYS A 552 -4.85 -15.58 29.12
N ALA A 553 -4.28 -14.48 28.63
CA ALA A 553 -4.73 -13.13 28.93
C ALA A 553 -5.61 -12.62 27.79
N THR A 554 -6.72 -11.95 28.10
CA THR A 554 -7.64 -11.40 27.10
C THR A 554 -7.89 -9.92 27.32
N TYR A 555 -7.98 -9.15 26.23
CA TYR A 555 -8.36 -7.74 26.29
C TYR A 555 -9.04 -7.27 25.01
N ALA A 556 -9.88 -6.25 25.11
CA ALA A 556 -10.52 -5.61 23.97
C ALA A 556 -10.14 -4.13 23.94
N VAL A 557 -10.08 -3.58 22.73
CA VAL A 557 -9.76 -2.18 22.51
C VAL A 557 -11.02 -1.32 22.67
N ALA A 558 -10.90 -0.17 23.36
CA ALA A 558 -12.02 0.74 23.61
C ALA A 558 -11.77 2.12 22.99
N LYS A 559 -12.87 2.79 22.62
CA LYS A 559 -12.84 4.16 22.07
C LYS A 559 -12.92 5.17 23.21
N ARG A 560 -12.01 6.14 23.25
CA ARG A 560 -12.03 7.29 24.16
C ARG A 560 -11.99 8.57 23.33
N GLY A 561 -12.76 9.59 23.71
CA GLY A 561 -12.87 10.80 22.92
C GLY A 561 -13.98 11.74 23.38
N GLY A 562 -13.95 12.97 22.87
CA GLY A 562 -14.90 14.03 23.19
C GLY A 562 -15.10 14.97 21.99
N THR A 563 -16.00 15.93 22.13
CA THR A 563 -16.26 16.94 21.11
C THR A 563 -16.00 18.34 21.67
N GLU A 564 -15.31 19.17 20.90
CA GLU A 564 -15.08 20.58 21.21
C GLU A 564 -15.62 21.48 20.10
N ASP A 565 -16.21 22.59 20.50
CA ASP A 565 -17.00 23.48 19.66
C ASP A 565 -16.25 24.82 19.47
N VAL A 566 -15.96 25.22 18.23
CA VAL A 566 -15.38 26.53 17.88
C VAL A 566 -16.46 27.44 17.29
N SER A 567 -16.84 28.49 18.02
CA SER A 567 -17.86 29.46 17.59
C SER A 567 -17.38 30.42 16.51
N LEU A 568 -18.28 30.87 15.64
CA LEU A 568 -18.06 31.92 14.64
C LEU A 568 -17.63 33.23 15.28
N GLU A 569 -18.16 33.57 16.46
CA GLU A 569 -17.79 34.76 17.22
C GLU A 569 -16.31 34.76 17.61
N ALA A 570 -15.76 33.61 18.04
CA ALA A 570 -14.35 33.47 18.38
C ALA A 570 -13.43 33.72 17.16
N ILE A 571 -13.87 33.30 15.97
CA ILE A 571 -13.17 33.54 14.70
C ILE A 571 -13.28 35.02 14.30
N LYS A 572 -14.46 35.62 14.46
CA LYS A 572 -14.73 37.00 14.07
C LYS A 572 -14.08 38.02 14.99
N ASN A 573 -14.05 37.74 16.29
CA ASN A 573 -13.41 38.56 17.33
C ASN A 573 -11.89 38.34 17.39
N ASP A 574 -11.37 37.38 16.62
CA ASP A 574 -9.95 37.05 16.55
C ASP A 574 -9.39 36.67 17.93
N ASP A 575 -10.10 35.79 18.65
CA ASP A 575 -9.72 35.30 19.98
C ASP A 575 -8.57 34.27 19.87
N VAL A 576 -7.43 34.72 19.35
CA VAL A 576 -6.21 33.96 19.03
C VAL A 576 -5.72 33.16 20.24
N GLY A 577 -5.89 33.69 21.46
CA GLY A 577 -5.50 33.02 22.69
C GLY A 577 -6.31 31.76 22.99
N VAL A 578 -7.61 31.75 22.68
CA VAL A 578 -8.46 30.57 22.89
C VAL A 578 -8.19 29.54 21.80
N LEU A 579 -8.15 29.97 20.53
CA LEU A 579 -7.94 29.09 19.39
C LEU A 579 -6.59 28.36 19.44
N ARG A 580 -5.51 29.03 19.87
CA ARG A 580 -4.19 28.39 20.03
C ARG A 580 -4.10 27.42 21.21
N ARG A 581 -4.95 27.57 22.23
CA ARG A 581 -4.96 26.68 23.40
C ARG A 581 -5.69 25.38 23.15
N ILE A 582 -6.70 25.38 22.28
CA ILE A 582 -7.52 24.19 21.99
C ILE A 582 -6.65 22.97 21.62
N PRO A 583 -5.69 23.03 20.67
CA PRO A 583 -4.86 21.87 20.34
C PRO A 583 -3.95 21.43 21.50
N VAL A 584 -3.49 22.37 22.33
CA VAL A 584 -2.61 22.09 23.47
C VAL A 584 -3.37 21.35 24.56
N GLU A 585 -4.53 21.87 24.98
CA GLU A 585 -5.34 21.29 26.05
C GLU A 585 -5.95 19.95 25.64
N LEU A 586 -6.42 19.83 24.38
CA LEU A 586 -6.90 18.56 23.83
C LEU A 586 -5.80 17.50 23.81
N ASN A 587 -4.59 17.89 23.42
CA ASN A 587 -3.44 17.00 23.43
C ASN A 587 -3.10 16.54 24.86
N LEU A 588 -3.01 17.48 25.80
CA LEU A 588 -2.71 17.18 27.20
C LEU A 588 -3.76 16.24 27.80
N ALA A 589 -5.05 16.47 27.53
CA ALA A 589 -6.11 15.57 27.96
C ALA A 589 -5.97 14.17 27.35
N ALA A 590 -5.67 14.06 26.06
CA ALA A 590 -5.45 12.78 25.40
C ALA A 590 -4.21 12.03 25.94
N ALA A 591 -3.12 12.75 26.20
CA ALA A 591 -1.89 12.19 26.77
C ALA A 591 -2.07 11.77 28.24
N ASN A 592 -2.71 12.59 29.06
CA ASN A 592 -3.01 12.27 30.46
C ASN A 592 -3.90 11.03 30.55
N THR A 593 -4.98 10.95 29.78
CA THR A 593 -5.87 9.78 29.81
C THR A 593 -5.17 8.48 29.41
N LEU A 594 -4.24 8.52 28.46
CA LEU A 594 -3.42 7.35 28.10
C LEU A 594 -2.44 6.99 29.20
N SER A 595 -1.70 7.97 29.73
CA SER A 595 -0.72 7.78 30.79
C SER A 595 -1.38 7.19 32.05
N GLU A 596 -2.48 7.80 32.50
CA GLU A 596 -3.28 7.31 33.63
C GLU A 596 -3.81 5.90 33.39
N PHE A 597 -4.30 5.60 32.17
CA PHE A 597 -4.75 4.24 31.84
C PHE A 597 -3.64 3.20 32.01
N VAL A 598 -2.42 3.50 31.58
CA VAL A 598 -1.27 2.59 31.69
C VAL A 598 -0.82 2.44 33.15
N PHE A 599 -0.62 3.55 33.85
CA PHE A 599 -0.13 3.53 35.23
C PHE A 599 -1.18 3.00 36.22
N ASP A 600 -2.48 3.09 35.91
CA ASP A 600 -3.55 2.55 36.75
C ASP A 600 -3.52 1.03 36.84
N PHE A 601 -2.96 0.30 35.87
CA PHE A 601 -2.72 -1.14 36.01
C PHE A 601 -1.80 -1.45 37.21
N PHE A 602 -0.84 -0.58 37.50
CA PHE A 602 0.09 -0.76 38.62
C PHE A 602 -0.46 -0.18 39.93
N ARG A 603 -1.24 0.91 39.85
CA ARG A 603 -1.83 1.56 41.03
C ARG A 603 -3.03 0.81 41.59
N THR A 604 -4.02 0.52 40.74
CA THR A 604 -5.34 -0.02 41.15
C THR A 604 -5.33 -1.51 41.49
N ASN A 605 -4.27 -2.23 41.09
CA ASN A 605 -4.09 -3.66 41.32
C ASN A 605 -5.25 -4.52 40.75
N PRO A 606 -5.47 -4.53 39.42
CA PRO A 606 -6.58 -5.23 38.80
C PRO A 606 -6.44 -6.76 38.93
N VAL A 607 -7.56 -7.46 38.83
CA VAL A 607 -7.60 -8.93 38.76
C VAL A 607 -7.07 -9.39 37.39
N ILE A 608 -6.14 -10.34 37.41
CA ILE A 608 -5.48 -10.87 36.21
C ILE A 608 -6.06 -12.23 35.79
N HIS A 609 -5.42 -12.86 34.79
CA HIS A 609 -5.85 -14.10 34.15
C HIS A 609 -6.03 -15.31 35.08
N ASP A 610 -5.44 -15.29 36.27
CA ASP A 610 -5.51 -16.35 37.28
C ASP A 610 -6.57 -16.10 38.37
N THR A 611 -7.45 -15.11 38.18
CA THR A 611 -8.49 -14.66 39.13
C THR A 611 -7.98 -14.00 40.42
N LEU A 612 -6.67 -13.87 40.59
CA LEU A 612 -6.05 -13.12 41.68
C LEU A 612 -5.70 -11.69 41.21
N ALA A 613 -5.48 -10.79 42.16
CA ALA A 613 -5.00 -9.44 41.85
C ALA A 613 -3.54 -9.51 41.35
N LEU A 614 -3.13 -8.54 40.52
CA LEU A 614 -1.74 -8.46 40.02
C LEU A 614 -0.71 -8.63 41.15
N TYR A 615 -0.88 -7.88 42.23
CA TYR A 615 -0.10 -7.98 43.46
C TYR A 615 -0.87 -8.76 44.51
N HIS A 616 -0.37 -9.95 44.82
CA HIS A 616 -0.96 -10.85 45.80
C HIS A 616 0.12 -11.61 46.57
N VAL A 617 -0.20 -12.04 47.79
CA VAL A 617 0.73 -12.81 48.63
C VAL A 617 1.13 -14.11 47.96
N ASP A 618 0.19 -14.79 47.30
CA ASP A 618 0.42 -16.06 46.59
C ASP A 618 1.33 -15.90 45.36
N HIS A 619 1.37 -14.71 44.76
CA HIS A 619 2.31 -14.39 43.69
C HIS A 619 3.70 -14.06 44.24
N GLY A 620 3.85 -13.81 45.54
CA GLY A 620 5.11 -13.44 46.17
C GLY A 620 5.66 -12.09 45.68
N ASN A 621 4.77 -11.18 45.27
CA ASN A 621 5.10 -9.89 44.67
C ASN A 621 4.50 -8.67 45.40
N LEU A 622 3.89 -8.88 46.57
CA LEU A 622 3.33 -7.84 47.43
C LEU A 622 4.16 -7.70 48.71
N PHE A 623 4.54 -6.46 49.03
CA PHE A 623 5.33 -6.09 50.21
C PHE A 623 4.66 -4.91 50.96
N THR A 624 5.13 -4.63 52.17
CA THR A 624 4.58 -3.55 53.02
C THR A 624 5.64 -2.60 53.59
N GLY A 625 6.90 -2.74 53.16
CA GLY A 625 8.01 -1.94 53.66
C GLY A 625 8.19 -0.61 52.92
N ALA A 626 8.53 0.44 53.66
CA ALA A 626 8.90 1.73 53.07
C ALA A 626 10.18 1.66 52.23
N LEU A 627 10.29 2.56 51.25
CA LEU A 627 11.39 2.60 50.30
C LEU A 627 12.74 2.73 51.02
N SER A 628 13.60 1.72 50.88
CA SER A 628 14.94 1.70 51.47
C SER A 628 15.83 0.71 50.71
N ALA A 629 17.16 0.82 50.88
CA ALA A 629 18.11 -0.10 50.25
C ALA A 629 17.83 -1.58 50.58
N ALA A 630 17.42 -1.85 51.82
CA ALA A 630 17.09 -3.19 52.30
C ALA A 630 15.81 -3.71 51.62
N GLN A 631 14.75 -2.90 51.56
CA GLN A 631 13.49 -3.29 50.92
C GLN A 631 13.65 -3.46 49.41
N PHE A 632 14.37 -2.56 48.73
CA PHE A 632 14.66 -2.72 47.30
C PHE A 632 15.41 -4.03 47.01
N THR A 633 16.36 -4.41 47.87
CA THR A 633 17.07 -5.69 47.74
C THR A 633 16.15 -6.90 47.95
N ALA A 634 15.18 -6.80 48.87
CA ALA A 634 14.18 -7.83 49.09
C ALA A 634 13.27 -8.02 47.86
N HIS A 635 12.77 -6.92 47.28
CA HIS A 635 11.98 -6.92 46.05
C HIS A 635 12.75 -7.54 44.88
N ARG A 636 14.01 -7.12 44.68
CA ARG A 636 14.90 -7.71 43.67
C ARG A 636 15.05 -9.23 43.87
N LEU A 637 15.27 -9.67 45.10
CA LEU A 637 15.48 -11.08 45.41
C LEU A 637 14.20 -11.89 45.19
N ALA A 638 13.02 -11.32 45.43
CA ALA A 638 11.74 -11.93 45.09
C ALA A 638 11.58 -12.10 43.58
N MET A 639 11.84 -11.06 42.79
CA MET A 639 11.82 -11.14 41.31
C MET A 639 12.80 -12.18 40.76
N LEU A 640 14.00 -12.27 41.33
CA LEU A 640 14.99 -13.28 40.94
C LEU A 640 14.58 -14.72 41.29
N LYS A 641 13.83 -14.89 42.37
CA LYS A 641 13.34 -16.20 42.84
C LYS A 641 12.10 -16.68 42.09
N GLN A 642 11.39 -15.79 41.39
CA GLN A 642 10.25 -16.17 40.56
C GLN A 642 10.61 -17.27 39.58
N THR A 643 9.72 -18.26 39.46
CA THR A 643 9.93 -19.40 38.56
C THR A 643 9.14 -19.23 37.28
N ARG A 644 9.80 -19.51 36.14
CA ARG A 644 9.12 -19.55 34.84
C ARG A 644 8.06 -20.65 34.85
N ALA A 645 6.86 -20.33 34.37
CA ALA A 645 5.76 -21.28 34.27
C ALA A 645 6.18 -22.52 33.46
N GLY A 646 5.83 -23.72 33.94
CA GLY A 646 6.13 -25.02 33.31
C GLY A 646 7.55 -25.56 33.55
N SER A 647 8.57 -24.70 33.63
CA SER A 647 9.98 -25.12 33.72
C SER A 647 10.48 -25.29 35.17
N GLY A 648 9.86 -24.59 36.13
CA GLY A 648 10.32 -24.53 37.54
C GLY A 648 11.69 -23.85 37.72
N LYS A 649 12.27 -23.31 36.65
CA LYS A 649 13.54 -22.59 36.65
C LYS A 649 13.35 -21.16 37.11
N ARG A 650 14.33 -20.64 37.85
CA ARG A 650 14.36 -19.23 38.24
C ARG A 650 14.46 -18.35 37.00
N ASN A 651 13.63 -17.31 36.95
CA ASN A 651 13.56 -16.38 35.83
C ASN A 651 14.79 -15.46 35.79
N ALA A 652 15.48 -15.29 36.92
CA ALA A 652 16.71 -14.49 37.06
C ALA A 652 16.57 -13.05 36.52
N VAL A 653 15.37 -12.48 36.61
CA VAL A 653 15.07 -11.10 36.21
C VAL A 653 15.25 -10.17 37.42
N SER A 654 16.00 -9.10 37.24
CA SER A 654 16.14 -8.02 38.20
C SER A 654 15.25 -6.82 37.83
N PRO A 655 14.83 -5.99 38.81
CA PRO A 655 14.14 -4.75 38.52
C PRO A 655 15.06 -3.80 37.75
N ALA A 656 14.54 -3.23 36.67
CA ALA A 656 15.22 -2.23 35.85
C ALA A 656 14.60 -0.84 36.02
N ILE A 657 13.32 -0.78 36.41
CA ILE A 657 12.55 0.45 36.55
C ILE A 657 11.96 0.50 37.96
N LEU A 658 12.00 1.70 38.56
CA LEU A 658 11.37 2.01 39.84
C LEU A 658 10.35 3.13 39.62
N MET A 659 9.07 2.83 39.84
CA MET A 659 7.96 3.80 39.77
C MET A 659 7.62 4.29 41.18
N VAL A 660 7.59 5.60 41.35
CA VAL A 660 7.36 6.26 42.63
C VAL A 660 6.48 7.51 42.46
N PRO A 661 5.72 7.91 43.49
CA PRO A 661 5.08 9.22 43.56
C PRO A 661 6.14 10.33 43.66
N PHE A 662 5.77 11.57 43.34
CA PHE A 662 6.69 12.72 43.40
C PHE A 662 7.34 12.91 44.76
N GLU A 663 6.62 12.63 45.85
CA GLU A 663 7.13 12.78 47.22
C GLU A 663 8.31 11.86 47.54
N LEU A 664 8.38 10.69 46.89
CA LEU A 664 9.46 9.72 47.07
C LEU A 664 10.58 9.85 46.03
N GLN A 665 10.47 10.79 45.08
CA GLN A 665 11.42 10.91 43.98
C GLN A 665 12.84 11.24 44.46
N GLU A 666 12.98 12.17 45.41
CA GLU A 666 14.28 12.53 45.99
C GLU A 666 14.91 11.34 46.73
N GLN A 667 14.13 10.68 47.59
CA GLN A 667 14.55 9.49 48.32
C GLN A 667 14.96 8.33 47.39
N ALA A 668 14.23 8.15 46.28
CA ALA A 668 14.55 7.14 45.27
C ALA A 668 15.84 7.47 44.52
N TYR A 669 16.07 8.75 44.17
CA TYR A 669 17.27 9.18 43.47
C TYR A 669 18.52 9.01 44.35
N ASP A 670 18.46 9.52 45.59
CA ASP A 670 19.57 9.46 46.55
C ASP A 670 19.98 8.03 46.90
N LEU A 671 19.05 7.07 46.81
CA LEU A 671 19.31 5.66 47.05
C LEU A 671 20.34 5.06 46.07
N PHE A 672 20.38 5.56 44.84
CA PHE A 672 21.24 5.03 43.78
C PHE A 672 22.45 5.92 43.47
N VAL A 673 22.47 7.15 43.99
CA VAL A 673 23.63 8.06 43.91
C VAL A 673 24.76 7.55 44.81
N ARG A 674 26.01 7.69 44.32
CA ARG A 674 27.22 7.40 45.11
C ARG A 674 27.38 8.42 46.24
N GLY A 675 27.48 7.94 47.48
CA GLY A 675 27.86 8.75 48.63
C GLY A 675 29.38 9.00 48.74
N GLN A 676 29.90 9.20 49.95
CA GLN A 676 31.33 9.46 50.23
C GLN A 676 32.25 8.23 50.10
N ASN A 677 31.72 7.06 49.77
CA ASN A 677 32.51 5.83 49.60
C ASN A 677 33.16 5.80 48.21
N ASN A 678 34.44 5.44 48.13
CA ASN A 678 35.17 5.32 46.85
C ASN A 678 34.60 4.22 45.94
N ASP A 679 34.02 3.16 46.52
CA ASP A 679 33.41 2.03 45.80
C ASP A 679 31.88 2.10 45.82
N LYS A 680 31.23 1.64 44.72
CA LYS A 680 29.76 1.51 44.69
C LYS A 680 29.32 0.41 45.64
N THR A 681 28.26 0.66 46.40
CA THR A 681 27.53 -0.43 47.07
C THR A 681 26.80 -1.29 46.02
N PHE A 682 26.42 -2.50 46.40
CA PHE A 682 25.71 -3.43 45.51
C PHE A 682 24.41 -2.83 44.94
N VAL A 683 23.65 -2.08 45.75
CA VAL A 683 22.41 -1.40 45.34
C VAL A 683 22.69 -0.26 44.35
N GLN A 684 23.74 0.52 44.58
CA GLN A 684 24.17 1.60 43.67
C GLN A 684 24.75 1.09 42.33
N THR A 685 25.08 -0.20 42.24
CA THR A 685 25.54 -0.83 40.99
C THR A 685 24.36 -1.22 40.09
N LEU A 686 23.17 -1.44 40.65
CA LEU A 686 21.97 -1.80 39.90
C LEU A 686 21.41 -0.63 39.09
N ASN A 687 21.48 0.60 39.62
CA ASN A 687 21.09 1.86 38.98
C ASN A 687 19.81 1.75 38.12
N PRO A 688 18.66 1.34 38.71
CA PRO A 688 17.39 1.30 37.99
C PRO A 688 16.96 2.72 37.61
N GLU A 689 16.14 2.81 36.57
CA GLU A 689 15.60 4.08 36.12
C GLU A 689 14.38 4.47 36.96
N VAL A 690 14.44 5.63 37.59
CA VAL A 690 13.36 6.16 38.44
C VAL A 690 12.37 6.91 37.58
N ILE A 691 11.11 6.47 37.57
CA ILE A 691 9.99 7.13 36.89
C ILE A 691 9.08 7.74 37.96
N PRO A 692 9.02 9.08 38.08
CA PRO A 692 8.02 9.72 38.89
C PRO A 692 6.66 9.65 38.18
N VAL A 693 5.64 9.15 38.86
CA VAL A 693 4.25 9.16 38.38
C VAL A 693 3.51 10.28 39.09
N ASP A 694 2.98 11.21 38.32
CA ASP A 694 2.54 12.53 38.77
C ASP A 694 1.24 12.53 39.56
N TYR A 695 0.30 11.67 39.18
CA TYR A 695 -1.02 11.59 39.81
C TYR A 695 -1.10 10.55 40.96
N TRP A 696 0.00 9.87 41.30
CA TRP A 696 0.05 8.97 42.45
C TRP A 696 0.11 9.80 43.73
N THR A 697 -1.02 9.89 44.44
CA THR A 697 -1.18 10.70 45.65
C THR A 697 -0.79 9.98 46.93
N ASP A 698 -0.60 8.66 46.89
CA ASP A 698 -0.14 7.89 48.03
C ASP A 698 1.38 7.93 48.10
N GLY A 699 1.92 8.74 49.01
CA GLY A 699 3.35 8.92 49.25
C GLY A 699 4.09 7.66 49.74
N ASN A 700 3.39 6.54 49.93
CA ASN A 700 3.96 5.27 50.36
C ASN A 700 3.96 4.18 49.29
N ASP A 701 3.24 4.38 48.18
CA ASP A 701 3.09 3.38 47.13
C ASP A 701 4.28 3.42 46.18
N TRP A 702 5.04 2.33 46.09
CA TRP A 702 6.12 2.21 45.11
C TRP A 702 6.14 0.84 44.44
N VAL A 703 6.55 0.83 43.17
CA VAL A 703 6.51 -0.36 42.32
C VAL A 703 7.84 -0.55 41.63
N THR A 704 8.34 -1.77 41.59
CA THR A 704 9.51 -2.13 40.76
C THR A 704 9.07 -2.93 39.57
N LEU A 705 9.62 -2.62 38.40
CA LEU A 705 9.33 -3.35 37.18
C LEU A 705 10.61 -3.90 36.55
N ALA A 706 10.49 -5.07 35.93
CA ALA A 706 11.48 -5.63 35.04
C ALA A 706 11.61 -4.79 33.76
N ASP A 707 12.71 -4.97 33.05
CA ASP A 707 12.85 -4.46 31.69
C ASP A 707 11.80 -5.15 30.78
N PRO A 708 10.90 -4.39 30.11
CA PRO A 708 9.90 -4.95 29.20
C PRO A 708 10.52 -5.81 28.09
N ALA A 709 11.77 -5.54 27.67
CA ALA A 709 12.46 -6.35 26.66
C ALA A 709 12.82 -7.76 27.16
N ARG A 710 12.99 -7.95 28.49
CA ARG A 710 13.30 -9.26 29.08
C ARG A 710 12.05 -10.00 29.51
N LEU A 711 11.14 -9.29 30.18
CA LEU A 711 9.89 -9.84 30.65
C LEU A 711 8.81 -8.77 30.56
N PRO A 712 8.04 -8.74 29.46
CA PRO A 712 6.99 -7.76 29.30
C PRO A 712 5.87 -8.05 30.30
N VAL A 713 5.52 -7.05 31.09
CA VAL A 713 4.47 -7.16 32.12
C VAL A 713 3.14 -6.68 31.57
N LEU A 714 3.15 -5.56 30.84
CA LEU A 714 1.97 -4.90 30.33
C LEU A 714 2.06 -4.74 28.81
N GLU A 715 0.99 -5.11 28.11
CA GLU A 715 0.83 -4.88 26.67
C GLU A 715 -0.29 -3.86 26.43
N ILE A 716 -0.02 -2.87 25.58
CA ILE A 716 -1.00 -1.90 25.10
C ILE A 716 -1.20 -2.11 23.60
N GLY A 717 -2.45 -2.40 23.23
CA GLY A 717 -2.89 -2.55 21.86
C GLY A 717 -3.51 -1.28 21.32
N PHE A 718 -2.98 -0.75 20.21
CA PHE A 718 -3.54 0.38 19.48
C PHE A 718 -4.24 -0.12 18.22
N LEU A 719 -5.42 0.44 17.90
CA LEU A 719 -6.13 0.06 16.68
C LEU A 719 -5.33 0.46 15.44
N ASP A 720 -5.13 -0.49 14.52
CA ASP A 720 -4.39 -0.34 13.26
C ASP A 720 -2.93 0.17 13.42
N GLY A 721 -2.40 0.14 14.65
CA GLY A 721 -1.07 0.69 14.97
C GLY A 721 -1.03 2.21 15.16
N ASN A 722 -2.18 2.88 15.16
CA ASN A 722 -2.26 4.33 15.37
C ASN A 722 -2.12 4.65 16.87
N GLU A 723 -0.90 4.98 17.30
CA GLU A 723 -0.60 5.39 18.69
C GLU A 723 -1.01 6.85 19.00
N GLU A 724 -1.31 7.63 17.97
CA GLU A 724 -1.63 9.05 18.09
C GLU A 724 -3.14 9.28 18.13
N PRO A 725 -3.61 10.30 18.89
CA PRO A 725 -5.01 10.70 18.86
C PRO A 725 -5.37 11.32 17.50
N GLU A 726 -6.55 10.99 17.00
CA GLU A 726 -7.09 11.52 15.74
C GLU A 726 -8.15 12.59 16.02
N LEU A 727 -8.18 13.64 15.20
CA LEU A 727 -9.19 14.70 15.28
C LEU A 727 -10.00 14.72 13.98
N PHE A 728 -11.32 14.67 14.13
CA PHE A 728 -12.29 14.66 13.05
C PHE A 728 -13.19 15.88 13.15
N ILE A 729 -13.76 16.30 12.02
CA ILE A 729 -14.79 17.32 12.02
C ILE A 729 -16.13 16.62 11.98
N GLN A 730 -17.00 17.01 12.92
CA GLN A 730 -18.33 16.45 13.05
C GLN A 730 -19.36 17.46 12.57
N ASP A 731 -19.19 17.97 11.35
CA ASP A 731 -20.20 18.81 10.73
C ASP A 731 -20.90 18.08 9.58
N SER A 732 -22.22 18.23 9.52
CA SER A 732 -23.07 17.82 8.41
C SER A 732 -23.61 19.11 7.80
N PRO A 733 -22.96 19.66 6.75
CA PRO A 733 -23.34 20.93 6.18
C PRO A 733 -24.75 20.82 5.56
N THR A 734 -25.76 21.16 6.34
CA THR A 734 -27.15 21.16 5.89
C THR A 734 -27.46 22.59 5.46
N GLY A 735 -27.16 22.93 4.20
CA GLY A 735 -27.57 24.22 3.61
C GLY A 735 -26.47 25.14 3.06
N GLY A 736 -25.25 24.66 2.84
CA GLY A 736 -24.18 25.45 2.20
C GLY A 736 -23.53 26.53 3.09
N SER A 737 -23.65 26.36 4.41
CA SER A 737 -22.92 27.11 5.44
C SER A 737 -21.74 26.29 5.94
N MET A 738 -20.60 26.95 6.17
CA MET A 738 -19.39 26.36 6.78
C MET A 738 -19.55 26.13 8.29
N PHE A 739 -20.58 26.72 8.90
CA PHE A 739 -20.90 26.61 10.31
C PHE A 739 -22.32 26.08 10.47
N SER A 740 -22.48 25.03 11.27
CA SER A 740 -23.79 24.51 11.67
C SER A 740 -24.15 25.04 13.06
N ASN A 741 -25.18 25.88 13.12
CA ASN A 741 -25.54 26.66 14.32
C ASN A 741 -24.40 27.59 14.79
N ASP A 742 -23.73 28.27 13.85
CA ASP A 742 -22.63 29.21 14.11
C ASP A 742 -21.43 28.61 14.87
N VAL A 743 -21.28 27.28 14.83
CA VAL A 743 -20.22 26.53 15.51
C VAL A 743 -19.61 25.51 14.56
N LEU A 744 -18.29 25.33 14.66
CA LEU A 744 -17.52 24.28 14.00
C LEU A 744 -17.11 23.24 15.04
N LYS A 745 -17.56 21.99 14.87
CA LYS A 745 -17.39 20.93 15.88
C LYS A 745 -16.23 20.00 15.54
N TYR A 746 -15.26 19.91 16.45
CA TYR A 746 -14.18 18.95 16.40
C TYR A 746 -14.46 17.76 17.31
N LYS A 747 -14.05 16.58 16.88
CA LYS A 747 -14.17 15.33 17.62
C LYS A 747 -12.78 14.73 17.75
N ILE A 748 -12.27 14.64 18.97
CA ILE A 748 -11.05 13.88 19.26
C ILE A 748 -11.40 12.41 19.50
N ARG A 749 -10.57 11.50 18.99
CA ARG A 749 -10.75 10.06 19.14
C ARG A 749 -9.38 9.40 19.33
N HIS A 750 -9.28 8.59 20.37
CA HIS A 750 -8.12 7.74 20.62
C HIS A 750 -8.61 6.34 20.99
N ILE A 751 -8.05 5.32 20.33
CA ILE A 751 -8.57 3.95 20.39
C ILE A 751 -7.45 3.01 20.85
N TYR A 752 -7.52 2.58 22.11
CA TYR A 752 -6.52 1.70 22.71
C TYR A 752 -7.13 0.81 23.80
N GLY A 753 -6.51 -0.34 24.00
CA GLY A 753 -6.79 -1.28 25.08
C GLY A 753 -5.50 -1.89 25.60
N GLY A 754 -5.55 -2.56 26.73
CA GLY A 754 -4.36 -3.19 27.28
C GLY A 754 -4.72 -4.14 28.41
N ASN A 755 -3.81 -5.06 28.69
CA ASN A 755 -3.92 -5.95 29.84
C ASN A 755 -2.54 -6.49 30.22
N ILE A 756 -2.44 -6.99 31.45
CA ILE A 756 -1.28 -7.64 31.99
C ILE A 756 -1.09 -8.98 31.27
N LEU A 757 0.14 -9.21 30.80
CA LEU A 757 0.51 -10.45 30.13
C LEU A 757 0.59 -11.62 31.11
N VAL A 758 0.49 -12.83 30.57
CA VAL A 758 0.73 -14.07 31.32
C VAL A 758 2.18 -14.09 31.82
N ASP A 759 2.39 -14.43 33.10
CA ASP A 759 3.65 -14.27 33.85
C ASP A 759 4.05 -12.81 34.15
N GLY A 760 3.23 -11.81 33.80
CA GLY A 760 3.51 -10.40 34.07
C GLY A 760 3.65 -10.10 35.55
N GLU A 761 2.91 -10.83 36.40
CA GLU A 761 2.98 -10.76 37.86
C GLU A 761 4.37 -11.09 38.42
N LYS A 762 5.20 -11.82 37.65
CA LYS A 762 6.58 -12.19 38.01
C LYS A 762 7.60 -11.11 37.68
N GLY A 763 7.20 -10.16 36.83
CA GLY A 763 8.03 -9.04 36.37
C GLY A 763 7.82 -7.75 37.14
N THR A 764 6.90 -7.73 38.10
CA THR A 764 6.60 -6.55 38.90
C THR A 764 6.49 -6.90 40.38
N THR A 765 6.80 -5.95 41.25
CA THR A 765 6.49 -6.04 42.68
C THR A 765 6.01 -4.70 43.20
N LYS A 766 5.07 -4.69 44.15
CA LYS A 766 4.53 -3.48 44.77
C LYS A 766 4.78 -3.52 46.27
N ALA A 767 5.13 -2.38 46.85
CA ALA A 767 5.01 -2.17 48.28
C ALA A 767 3.84 -1.22 48.55
N VAL A 768 2.97 -1.61 49.48
CA VAL A 768 1.91 -0.77 50.02
C VAL A 768 2.21 -0.58 51.51
N VAL A 769 2.72 0.57 51.91
CA VAL A 769 3.00 0.86 53.32
C VAL A 769 1.72 1.41 53.94
N ALA A 770 1.17 0.66 54.90
CA ALA A 770 -0.05 1.03 55.63
C ALA A 770 0.15 2.23 56.56
#